data_AF-A0A9E7DJI9-F1
#
_entry.id   AF-A0A9E7DJI9-F1
#
_cell.length_a   1.000
_cell.length_b   1.000
_cell.length_c   1.000
_cell.angle_alpha   90.00
_cell.angle_beta   90.00
_cell.angle_gamma   90.00
#
_symmetry.space_group_name_H-M   'P 1'
#
loop_
_entity.id
_entity.type
_entity.pdbx_description
1 polymer ?
#
loop_
_entity_poly.entity_id
_entity_poly.type
_entity_poly.pdbx_seq_one_letter_code
_entity_poly.pdbx_strand_id
1 'polypeptide(L)'
;MGSKKFRNLVFLLVLCLILTSNLPNISKAENFDGLEFDNNNEETVLVPDDSEEDSSLQISEINENFDGEDLSVAPLKVDTKATVPELRTRSMRAAKFYPAKFDLRQSGMVSPVKDQGQNGSCWAFATYGSMESILLRQKKGLYDFSEKHLRNMHGFDWSAEKGGNRDMATAYFASGKGPISEDDDPYDPVITVSKSDLRRILDIDKVIYLPDVTNINEIDNIKWAINEYGGVYTTVNSTSYYENKSTNSMYNPGHGSTNHAVTIVGWDDTFPATAFTQNAPGNGAWICKNSWGNKYMDSGFYYVSYYDGFIGKSPTVFVPRKKDLRGIIHQYDPLGATRSVGFKGEGYMANIYTAKYKELLHEVGVFNVSNQTSYEVYVVRHIDKTSQLSDDRVKVAEGNILYPGYYTIDITPQQLDEGEQFAVVVYMNSQRAKNNTPLAIESRISGYTSKAASAPGQSFYSKTGSGWKDLTETIANANFCIKAITTTGDEVPEKDLDEVDDSGSDIIIDGKVKLRDISFNQGSQGVIEIDKKGILRYTLEPANADDVELVFGSMDKKVAVFKEGGILYPVAPGNTNVFIKTKDGTLEKRFNVQVVNPGIRIPGREKIEVLGNNDYVPEPEPEPEKPGVPDDKKPDPIKPELDPDVAISLFMNRQSDVITEGKTFNLEPLVGTYPATAKRNFIYYSDHPNVIEARPDGILVARSVGYSNITVMTDKGLKTTFRAKVVPDYDKQVIEITSFTNSERRSGIFRLYGEATVDGKPYNGAATIIVKSDDKVVERKVYFNAGKVVAKYLGGDFALSRSRFEATLKIRNEEKTIRFGKYGEILTEDLEDIRIISLENTERHSGIFRVNAYVEANGKPYTGYTTLEVEALDGKTITSKLWAKEGYIVREFTAASFGLGHDDFVATLTVGSERKVLHFSYDLTKPAYGANPVVKILYFRNSATRTSARFTLTAEAMVDGKPFDGYATITTEGNGRKLTNTVKFTDGKAQIEYTAGRFANWRKEFTSTLNIYGEETSIKYSYN
;
A
#
# COMPACT_ATOMS: atom_id res chain seq x y z
N MET A 1 -68.54 4.77 25.38
CA MET A 1 -67.78 4.07 24.32
C MET A 1 -66.64 4.99 23.91
N GLY A 2 -65.33 4.74 24.03
CA GLY A 2 -64.48 3.63 24.45
C GLY A 2 -63.08 3.92 23.85
N SER A 3 -62.20 4.61 24.60
CA SER A 3 -60.82 4.21 25.01
C SER A 3 -59.87 3.76 23.87
N LYS A 4 -58.67 4.30 23.66
CA LYS A 4 -57.58 4.60 24.62
C LYS A 4 -56.54 5.57 24.03
N LYS A 5 -55.91 6.34 24.92
CA LYS A 5 -54.63 7.07 24.74
C LYS A 5 -53.80 6.91 26.03
N PHE A 6 -52.46 6.83 25.88
CA PHE A 6 -51.36 7.20 26.81
C PHE A 6 -50.89 6.32 28.00
N ARG A 7 -49.56 6.05 28.04
CA ARG A 7 -48.53 6.41 29.08
C ARG A 7 -47.23 5.59 28.84
N ASN A 8 -46.08 6.16 28.50
CA ASN A 8 -45.02 6.88 29.27
C ASN A 8 -44.30 6.10 30.40
N LEU A 9 -43.01 5.80 30.12
CA LEU A 9 -41.76 5.93 30.91
C LEU A 9 -41.77 5.82 32.47
N VAL A 10 -40.80 5.03 32.96
CA VAL A 10 -40.15 4.98 34.31
C VAL A 10 -40.87 4.25 35.45
N PHE A 11 -40.33 3.10 35.86
CA PHE A 11 -40.18 2.64 37.26
C PHE A 11 -39.18 1.46 37.30
N LEU A 12 -37.87 1.73 37.52
CA LEU A 12 -37.05 1.23 38.63
C LEU A 12 -37.65 0.06 39.44
N LEU A 13 -37.03 -1.14 39.44
CA LEU A 13 -35.96 -1.62 40.36
C LEU A 13 -36.49 -2.18 41.70
N VAL A 14 -35.98 -3.37 42.04
CA VAL A 14 -35.94 -4.07 43.33
C VAL A 14 -37.12 -5.01 43.70
N LEU A 15 -36.88 -6.33 43.55
CA LEU A 15 -36.75 -7.35 44.61
C LEU A 15 -36.87 -8.75 43.92
N CYS A 16 -35.78 -9.47 43.69
CA CYS A 16 -35.05 -10.36 44.62
C CYS A 16 -35.58 -11.80 44.70
N LEU A 17 -34.67 -12.75 44.37
CA LEU A 17 -34.49 -14.10 44.97
C LEU A 17 -35.56 -15.15 44.58
N ILE A 18 -35.29 -16.43 44.25
CA ILE A 18 -34.20 -17.37 44.62
C ILE A 18 -34.40 -18.71 43.83
N LEU A 19 -33.29 -19.39 43.45
CA LEU A 19 -33.05 -20.86 43.25
C LEU A 19 -33.96 -21.66 42.25
N THR A 20 -33.53 -22.67 41.46
CA THR A 20 -32.34 -23.54 41.42
C THR A 20 -32.32 -24.40 40.14
N SER A 21 -31.10 -24.79 39.73
CA SER A 21 -30.68 -26.10 39.16
C SER A 21 -31.27 -26.63 37.84
N ASN A 22 -30.48 -26.63 36.76
CA ASN A 22 -29.76 -27.81 36.24
C ASN A 22 -29.26 -27.57 34.80
N LEU A 23 -27.94 -27.70 34.62
CA LEU A 23 -27.30 -28.09 33.35
C LEU A 23 -27.43 -29.62 33.21
N PRO A 24 -27.49 -30.21 31.99
CA PRO A 24 -26.31 -30.26 31.13
C PRO A 24 -26.53 -30.12 29.61
N ASN A 25 -25.39 -29.86 28.97
CA ASN A 25 -25.08 -29.98 27.54
C ASN A 25 -25.79 -31.12 26.82
N ILE A 26 -26.13 -30.92 25.54
CA ILE A 26 -25.78 -31.80 24.41
C ILE A 26 -25.95 -31.06 23.07
N SER A 27 -25.04 -31.42 22.17
CA SER A 27 -24.72 -30.99 20.82
C SER A 27 -25.80 -31.18 19.74
N LYS A 28 -25.63 -30.38 18.66
CA LYS A 28 -25.84 -30.67 17.21
C LYS A 28 -26.88 -31.70 16.77
N ALA A 29 -27.72 -31.28 15.82
CA ALA A 29 -28.00 -31.90 14.50
C ALA A 29 -29.48 -31.61 14.13
N GLU A 30 -29.72 -30.83 13.07
CA GLU A 30 -29.99 -31.25 11.68
C GLU A 30 -31.48 -31.45 11.37
N ASN A 31 -31.90 -30.72 10.34
CA ASN A 31 -32.90 -31.02 9.30
C ASN A 31 -34.27 -31.59 9.69
N PHE A 32 -35.31 -30.90 9.24
CA PHE A 32 -36.50 -31.57 8.74
C PHE A 32 -37.01 -30.92 7.45
N ASP A 33 -37.26 -31.82 6.51
CA ASP A 33 -37.61 -31.66 5.11
C ASP A 33 -38.93 -30.94 4.83
N GLY A 34 -39.04 -30.54 3.57
CA GLY A 34 -40.20 -29.97 2.90
C GLY A 34 -41.51 -30.74 3.05
N LEU A 35 -42.58 -30.00 2.83
CA LEU A 35 -43.83 -30.51 2.28
C LEU A 35 -44.27 -29.57 1.16
N GLU A 36 -44.04 -30.01 -0.07
CA GLU A 36 -44.81 -29.56 -1.24
C GLU A 36 -46.25 -30.08 -1.11
N PHE A 37 -47.21 -29.23 -1.47
CA PHE A 37 -48.51 -29.68 -1.98
C PHE A 37 -48.86 -28.89 -3.24
N ASP A 38 -49.24 -29.66 -4.25
CA ASP A 38 -49.49 -29.33 -5.65
C ASP A 38 -50.83 -28.60 -5.87
N ASN A 39 -50.93 -28.07 -7.09
CA ASN A 39 -51.74 -26.99 -7.62
C ASN A 39 -53.26 -27.22 -7.80
N ASN A 40 -53.93 -26.07 -7.97
CA ASN A 40 -54.96 -25.73 -8.98
C ASN A 40 -56.34 -25.33 -8.42
N ASN A 41 -56.63 -24.03 -8.43
CA ASN A 41 -57.71 -23.49 -9.25
C ASN A 41 -57.65 -21.96 -9.33
N GLU A 42 -57.78 -21.46 -10.57
CA GLU A 42 -57.78 -20.06 -10.96
C GLU A 42 -59.01 -19.31 -10.42
N GLU A 43 -58.76 -18.17 -9.76
CA GLU A 43 -59.64 -17.01 -9.84
C GLU A 43 -58.76 -15.77 -9.99
N THR A 44 -58.83 -15.16 -11.17
CA THR A 44 -58.18 -13.91 -11.55
C THR A 44 -58.67 -12.77 -10.65
N VAL A 45 -57.87 -12.42 -9.64
CA VAL A 45 -57.92 -11.11 -9.00
C VAL A 45 -56.94 -10.21 -9.74
N LEU A 46 -57.48 -9.19 -10.41
CA LEU A 46 -56.68 -8.06 -10.90
C LEU A 46 -56.07 -7.36 -9.68
N VAL A 47 -54.84 -7.71 -9.34
CA VAL A 47 -54.00 -6.91 -8.46
C VAL A 47 -53.58 -5.68 -9.27
N PRO A 48 -53.83 -4.45 -8.79
CA PRO A 48 -53.28 -3.25 -9.42
C PRO A 48 -51.76 -3.40 -9.52
N ASP A 49 -51.23 -3.10 -10.70
CA ASP A 49 -49.79 -3.01 -10.96
C ASP A 49 -49.22 -1.85 -10.15
N ASP A 50 -48.81 -2.13 -8.90
CA ASP A 50 -48.00 -1.23 -8.08
C ASP A 50 -46.58 -1.14 -8.67
N SER A 51 -46.51 -0.49 -9.82
CA SER A 51 -45.32 -0.19 -10.61
C SER A 51 -44.50 0.98 -10.03
N GLU A 52 -44.33 1.03 -8.71
CA GLU A 52 -43.51 2.04 -8.03
C GLU A 52 -42.30 1.50 -7.23
N GLU A 53 -42.03 0.19 -7.22
CA GLU A 53 -40.92 -0.37 -6.40
C GLU A 53 -39.50 -0.26 -7.01
N ASP A 54 -39.31 0.27 -8.22
CA ASP A 54 -38.08 0.03 -9.00
C ASP A 54 -37.14 1.24 -9.20
N SER A 55 -36.89 2.03 -8.16
CA SER A 55 -36.02 3.23 -8.24
C SER A 55 -34.89 3.32 -7.19
N SER A 56 -34.79 2.38 -6.25
CA SER A 56 -33.77 2.41 -5.20
C SER A 56 -32.44 1.79 -5.65
N LEU A 57 -31.32 2.40 -5.21
CA LEU A 57 -29.97 1.89 -5.46
C LEU A 57 -29.77 0.59 -4.67
N GLN A 58 -29.53 -0.52 -5.36
CA GLN A 58 -29.23 -1.80 -4.73
C GLN A 58 -27.76 -1.85 -4.36
N ILE A 59 -27.45 -2.44 -3.20
CA ILE A 59 -26.08 -2.61 -2.72
C ILE A 59 -25.78 -4.10 -2.63
N SER A 60 -24.63 -4.52 -3.14
CA SER A 60 -24.19 -5.91 -3.10
C SER A 60 -24.09 -6.40 -1.66
N GLU A 61 -24.42 -7.66 -1.45
CA GLU A 61 -24.05 -8.37 -0.25
C GLU A 61 -22.53 -8.48 -0.13
N ILE A 62 -22.05 -8.63 1.10
CA ILE A 62 -20.67 -9.05 1.35
C ILE A 62 -20.58 -10.54 1.02
N ASN A 63 -19.44 -10.98 0.50
CA ASN A 63 -19.15 -12.38 0.27
C ASN A 63 -19.41 -13.21 1.53
N GLU A 64 -20.25 -14.24 1.42
CA GLU A 64 -20.67 -15.09 2.55
C GLU A 64 -19.51 -15.85 3.20
N ASN A 65 -18.42 -16.07 2.47
CA ASN A 65 -17.21 -16.72 2.97
C ASN A 65 -16.23 -15.71 3.60
N PHE A 66 -16.55 -14.42 3.60
CA PHE A 66 -15.74 -13.41 4.28
C PHE A 66 -16.18 -13.31 5.75
N ASP A 67 -15.43 -13.94 6.64
CA ASP A 67 -15.63 -13.89 8.10
C ASP A 67 -14.64 -12.93 8.81
N GLY A 68 -13.73 -12.30 8.05
CA GLY A 68 -12.68 -11.44 8.57
C GLY A 68 -11.46 -12.19 9.14
N GLU A 69 -11.48 -13.53 9.13
CA GLU A 69 -10.39 -14.41 9.57
C GLU A 69 -9.80 -15.24 8.42
N ASP A 70 -10.58 -15.61 7.40
CA ASP A 70 -10.07 -16.24 6.18
C ASP A 70 -9.42 -15.19 5.26
N LEU A 71 -8.10 -15.24 5.24
CA LEU A 71 -7.24 -14.25 4.59
C LEU A 71 -7.19 -14.40 3.06
N SER A 72 -7.81 -15.46 2.52
CA SER A 72 -7.83 -15.76 1.09
C SER A 72 -9.05 -15.20 0.35
N VAL A 73 -10.10 -14.80 1.09
CA VAL A 73 -11.38 -14.36 0.53
C VAL A 73 -11.53 -12.85 0.68
N ALA A 74 -11.90 -12.16 -0.41
CA ALA A 74 -12.25 -10.75 -0.37
C ALA A 74 -13.76 -10.56 -0.11
N PRO A 75 -14.18 -9.45 0.54
CA PRO A 75 -15.59 -9.17 0.79
C PRO A 75 -16.39 -8.86 -0.49
N LEU A 76 -15.71 -8.51 -1.58
CA LEU A 76 -16.34 -8.27 -2.87
C LEU A 76 -16.87 -9.58 -3.45
N LYS A 77 -18.18 -9.65 -3.66
CA LYS A 77 -18.84 -10.77 -4.35
C LYS A 77 -18.77 -10.53 -5.86
N VAL A 78 -17.85 -11.22 -6.53
CA VAL A 78 -17.75 -11.21 -8.00
C VAL A 78 -18.47 -12.43 -8.58
N ASP A 79 -19.25 -12.22 -9.66
CA ASP A 79 -19.86 -13.33 -10.37
C ASP A 79 -18.87 -13.91 -11.38
N THR A 80 -18.25 -15.02 -11.01
CA THR A 80 -17.26 -15.73 -11.82
C THR A 80 -17.80 -17.03 -12.42
N LYS A 81 -19.07 -17.40 -12.20
CA LYS A 81 -19.59 -18.70 -12.68
C LYS A 81 -19.65 -18.74 -14.22
N ALA A 82 -19.03 -19.77 -14.81
CA ALA A 82 -18.95 -19.97 -16.26
C ALA A 82 -20.25 -20.52 -16.90
N THR A 83 -21.41 -20.01 -16.49
CA THR A 83 -22.71 -20.46 -17.04
C THR A 83 -23.04 -19.81 -18.38
N VAL A 84 -22.26 -18.82 -18.83
CA VAL A 84 -22.60 -18.03 -20.01
C VAL A 84 -22.05 -18.66 -21.32
N PRO A 85 -22.88 -18.90 -22.34
CA PRO A 85 -22.50 -19.58 -23.57
C PRO A 85 -21.28 -19.01 -24.33
N GLU A 86 -21.04 -17.70 -24.31
CA GLU A 86 -19.91 -17.09 -25.03
C GLU A 86 -18.56 -17.35 -24.33
N LEU A 87 -18.54 -17.41 -23.00
CA LEU A 87 -17.37 -17.82 -22.21
C LEU A 87 -16.98 -19.25 -22.55
N ARG A 88 -17.98 -20.14 -22.58
CA ARG A 88 -17.83 -21.53 -23.03
C ARG A 88 -17.41 -21.61 -24.49
N THR A 89 -17.88 -20.71 -25.36
CA THR A 89 -17.53 -20.75 -26.79
C THR A 89 -16.08 -20.33 -27.06
N ARG A 90 -15.55 -19.32 -26.36
CA ARG A 90 -14.13 -18.95 -26.46
C ARG A 90 -13.22 -20.06 -25.91
N SER A 91 -13.54 -20.61 -24.74
CA SER A 91 -12.81 -21.72 -24.14
C SER A 91 -12.92 -23.00 -24.99
N MET A 92 -14.11 -23.41 -25.44
CA MET A 92 -14.29 -24.60 -26.30
C MET A 92 -13.66 -24.46 -27.70
N ARG A 93 -13.67 -23.27 -28.31
CA ARG A 93 -12.98 -23.05 -29.60
C ARG A 93 -11.46 -23.19 -29.45
N ALA A 94 -10.92 -22.85 -28.29
CA ALA A 94 -9.48 -22.96 -28.01
C ALA A 94 -9.07 -24.34 -27.44
N ALA A 95 -9.94 -24.99 -26.65
CA ALA A 95 -9.72 -26.30 -26.04
C ALA A 95 -9.48 -27.41 -27.06
N LYS A 96 -10.06 -27.29 -28.27
CA LYS A 96 -9.83 -28.24 -29.37
C LYS A 96 -8.38 -28.22 -29.92
N PHE A 97 -7.53 -27.31 -29.43
CA PHE A 97 -6.17 -27.07 -29.93
C PHE A 97 -5.07 -27.02 -28.85
N TYR A 98 -5.38 -27.24 -27.57
CA TYR A 98 -4.33 -27.26 -26.54
C TYR A 98 -3.58 -28.60 -26.52
N PRO A 99 -2.25 -28.60 -26.39
CA PRO A 99 -1.49 -29.84 -26.23
C PRO A 99 -1.83 -30.50 -24.89
N ALA A 100 -1.72 -31.83 -24.84
CA ALA A 100 -1.96 -32.60 -23.62
C ALA A 100 -1.02 -32.22 -22.47
N LYS A 101 0.16 -31.66 -22.79
CA LYS A 101 1.10 -31.09 -21.82
C LYS A 101 1.58 -29.73 -22.29
N PHE A 102 1.67 -28.78 -21.38
CA PHE A 102 2.23 -27.46 -21.62
C PHE A 102 2.97 -26.98 -20.37
N ASP A 103 4.21 -26.53 -20.54
CA ASP A 103 5.06 -26.14 -19.41
C ASP A 103 5.84 -24.89 -19.78
N LEU A 104 5.49 -23.76 -19.16
CA LEU A 104 6.15 -22.48 -19.40
C LEU A 104 7.64 -22.50 -19.01
N ARG A 105 8.07 -23.41 -18.13
CA ARG A 105 9.48 -23.55 -17.72
C ARG A 105 10.36 -23.94 -18.91
N GLN A 106 9.86 -24.81 -19.79
CA GLN A 106 10.58 -25.28 -20.99
C GLN A 106 10.85 -24.17 -21.99
N SER A 107 10.06 -23.08 -21.94
CA SER A 107 10.20 -21.92 -22.81
C SER A 107 10.86 -20.72 -22.14
N GLY A 108 11.39 -20.88 -20.91
CA GLY A 108 12.01 -19.78 -20.15
C GLY A 108 11.03 -18.67 -19.75
N MET A 109 9.72 -18.97 -19.70
CA MET A 109 8.66 -18.00 -19.42
C MET A 109 8.25 -17.97 -17.94
N VAL A 110 9.09 -18.50 -17.06
CA VAL A 110 8.85 -18.57 -15.62
C VAL A 110 10.06 -18.03 -14.89
N SER A 111 9.83 -17.06 -14.00
CA SER A 111 10.86 -16.51 -13.15
C SER A 111 11.27 -17.51 -12.05
N PRO A 112 12.42 -17.31 -11.41
CA PRO A 112 12.95 -18.20 -10.38
C PRO A 112 12.02 -18.31 -9.17
N VAL A 113 12.06 -19.46 -8.48
CA VAL A 113 11.31 -19.63 -7.22
C VAL A 113 12.03 -18.85 -6.11
N LYS A 114 11.30 -17.95 -5.45
CA LYS A 114 11.75 -17.17 -4.31
C LYS A 114 11.31 -17.84 -2.99
N ASP A 115 11.69 -17.27 -1.85
CA ASP A 115 11.38 -17.83 -0.52
C ASP A 115 10.71 -16.76 0.38
N GLN A 116 9.46 -17.02 0.77
CA GLN A 116 8.68 -16.15 1.65
C GLN A 116 9.03 -16.33 3.15
N GLY A 117 9.83 -17.33 3.50
CA GLY A 117 10.06 -17.73 4.88
C GLY A 117 8.77 -18.08 5.62
N GLN A 118 8.66 -17.67 6.88
CA GLN A 118 7.49 -17.95 7.73
C GLN A 118 6.37 -16.92 7.59
N ASN A 119 6.53 -15.91 6.73
CA ASN A 119 5.58 -14.82 6.60
C ASN A 119 4.40 -15.21 5.69
N GLY A 120 3.19 -14.73 6.02
CA GLY A 120 1.99 -14.89 5.19
C GLY A 120 1.99 -14.03 3.92
N SER A 121 2.99 -14.15 3.04
CA SER A 121 3.12 -13.32 1.84
C SER A 121 3.05 -14.08 0.52
N CYS A 122 2.67 -15.36 0.56
CA CYS A 122 2.46 -16.18 -0.63
C CYS A 122 1.59 -15.50 -1.71
N TRP A 123 0.58 -14.74 -1.29
CA TRP A 123 -0.28 -13.97 -2.20
C TRP A 123 0.50 -12.93 -3.02
N ALA A 124 1.50 -12.26 -2.45
CA ALA A 124 2.37 -11.33 -3.15
C ALA A 124 3.29 -12.05 -4.13
N PHE A 125 3.88 -13.18 -3.72
CA PHE A 125 4.71 -14.02 -4.60
C PHE A 125 3.92 -14.59 -5.77
N ALA A 126 2.70 -15.10 -5.55
CA ALA A 126 1.85 -15.64 -6.60
C ALA A 126 1.40 -14.54 -7.59
N THR A 127 1.18 -13.32 -7.08
CA THR A 127 0.85 -12.14 -7.87
C THR A 127 1.99 -11.79 -8.82
N TYR A 128 3.22 -11.66 -8.29
CA TYR A 128 4.38 -11.38 -9.13
C TYR A 128 4.79 -12.57 -10.00
N GLY A 129 4.57 -13.81 -9.57
CA GLY A 129 4.75 -14.98 -10.43
C GLY A 129 3.89 -14.91 -11.70
N SER A 130 2.67 -14.38 -11.61
CA SER A 130 1.83 -14.10 -12.79
C SER A 130 2.43 -12.97 -13.64
N MET A 131 2.72 -11.81 -13.04
CA MET A 131 3.21 -10.62 -13.73
C MET A 131 4.58 -10.83 -14.41
N GLU A 132 5.55 -11.42 -13.71
CA GLU A 132 6.89 -11.74 -14.22
C GLU A 132 6.83 -12.73 -15.38
N SER A 133 5.94 -13.73 -15.30
CA SER A 133 5.74 -14.70 -16.40
C SER A 133 5.20 -14.04 -17.67
N ILE A 134 4.27 -13.08 -17.53
CA ILE A 134 3.75 -12.30 -18.67
C ILE A 134 4.87 -11.49 -19.33
N LEU A 135 5.72 -10.82 -18.53
CA LEU A 135 6.83 -10.02 -19.04
C LEU A 135 7.88 -10.87 -19.77
N LEU A 136 8.21 -12.05 -19.23
CA LEU A 136 9.08 -13.02 -19.89
C LEU A 136 8.47 -13.50 -21.22
N ARG A 137 7.17 -13.82 -21.24
CA ARG A 137 6.44 -14.20 -22.46
C ARG A 137 6.46 -13.10 -23.52
N GLN A 138 6.28 -11.85 -23.10
CA GLN A 138 6.35 -10.66 -23.96
C GLN A 138 7.79 -10.29 -24.37
N LYS A 139 8.80 -11.06 -23.94
CA LYS A 139 10.23 -10.82 -24.19
C LYS A 139 10.69 -9.45 -23.68
N LYS A 140 10.10 -8.98 -22.58
CA LYS A 140 10.48 -7.72 -21.91
C LYS A 140 11.68 -7.89 -20.96
N GLY A 141 12.13 -9.13 -20.77
CA GLY A 141 13.23 -9.46 -19.86
C GLY A 141 12.73 -9.96 -18.51
N LEU A 142 13.67 -10.34 -17.65
CA LEU A 142 13.40 -10.79 -16.30
C LEU A 142 13.27 -9.57 -15.37
N TYR A 143 12.07 -9.38 -14.84
CA TYR A 143 11.82 -8.46 -13.74
C TYR A 143 11.84 -9.22 -12.42
N ASP A 144 12.30 -8.55 -11.36
CA ASP A 144 12.27 -9.04 -9.98
C ASP A 144 11.62 -7.97 -9.13
N PHE A 145 10.37 -8.19 -8.73
CA PHE A 145 9.56 -7.20 -8.01
C PHE A 145 9.56 -7.44 -6.50
N SER A 146 9.41 -6.37 -5.73
CA SER A 146 9.38 -6.43 -4.27
C SER A 146 8.06 -6.94 -3.72
N GLU A 147 8.00 -8.23 -3.38
CA GLU A 147 6.88 -8.80 -2.61
C GLU A 147 6.69 -8.11 -1.27
N LYS A 148 7.79 -7.67 -0.65
CA LYS A 148 7.78 -6.96 0.64
C LYS A 148 7.02 -5.64 0.51
N HIS A 149 7.27 -4.86 -0.53
CA HIS A 149 6.57 -3.59 -0.70
C HIS A 149 5.06 -3.79 -0.93
N LEU A 150 4.66 -4.74 -1.78
CA LEU A 150 3.25 -5.09 -1.97
C LEU A 150 2.62 -5.54 -0.62
N ARG A 151 3.30 -6.42 0.12
CA ARG A 151 2.88 -6.92 1.43
C ARG A 151 2.74 -5.81 2.47
N ASN A 152 3.63 -4.83 2.48
CA ASN A 152 3.68 -3.82 3.54
C ASN A 152 2.81 -2.59 3.21
N MET A 153 2.65 -2.26 1.92
CA MET A 153 2.08 -0.99 1.47
C MET A 153 0.70 -1.12 0.81
N HIS A 154 0.02 -2.26 0.95
CA HIS A 154 -1.32 -2.45 0.39
C HIS A 154 -2.37 -1.46 0.96
N GLY A 155 -2.26 -1.08 2.24
CA GLY A 155 -3.08 -0.03 2.88
C GLY A 155 -4.30 -0.52 3.67
N PHE A 156 -4.80 -1.73 3.40
CA PHE A 156 -5.84 -2.43 4.18
C PHE A 156 -5.49 -2.58 5.68
N ASP A 157 -6.48 -2.99 6.48
CA ASP A 157 -6.37 -3.14 7.94
C ASP A 157 -5.52 -4.33 8.38
N TRP A 158 -5.37 -5.33 7.51
CA TRP A 158 -4.53 -6.50 7.78
C TRP A 158 -3.06 -6.11 7.84
N SER A 159 -2.34 -6.65 8.82
CA SER A 159 -0.89 -6.48 8.90
C SER A 159 -0.21 -7.38 7.87
N ALA A 160 1.00 -7.01 7.44
CA ALA A 160 1.84 -7.77 6.52
C ALA A 160 1.98 -9.29 6.80
N GLU A 161 1.86 -9.73 8.06
CA GLU A 161 1.93 -11.16 8.45
C GLU A 161 0.59 -11.91 8.30
N LYS A 162 -0.53 -11.19 8.21
CA LYS A 162 -1.90 -11.74 8.15
C LYS A 162 -2.32 -12.15 6.74
N GLY A 163 -1.41 -12.54 5.84
CA GLY A 163 -1.87 -12.93 4.51
C GLY A 163 -2.35 -11.76 3.65
N GLY A 164 -3.08 -12.11 2.60
CA GLY A 164 -3.68 -11.19 1.65
C GLY A 164 -4.25 -11.96 0.46
N ASN A 165 -4.86 -11.23 -0.47
CA ASN A 165 -5.58 -11.82 -1.59
C ASN A 165 -5.42 -11.01 -2.89
N ARG A 166 -5.97 -11.53 -3.99
CA ARG A 166 -5.88 -10.90 -5.32
C ARG A 166 -6.47 -9.49 -5.38
N ASP A 167 -7.48 -9.20 -4.56
CA ASP A 167 -8.17 -7.91 -4.55
C ASP A 167 -7.30 -6.83 -3.91
N MET A 168 -6.59 -7.18 -2.84
CA MET A 168 -5.57 -6.31 -2.23
C MET A 168 -4.43 -6.00 -3.21
N ALA A 169 -3.96 -7.00 -3.95
CA ALA A 169 -2.96 -6.82 -5.01
C ALA A 169 -3.48 -5.91 -6.13
N THR A 170 -4.72 -6.14 -6.56
CA THR A 170 -5.37 -5.34 -7.61
C THR A 170 -5.50 -3.87 -7.19
N ALA A 171 -5.97 -3.61 -5.96
CA ALA A 171 -6.06 -2.27 -5.40
C ALA A 171 -4.68 -1.60 -5.28
N TYR A 172 -3.66 -2.33 -4.87
CA TYR A 172 -2.29 -1.84 -4.77
C TYR A 172 -1.76 -1.36 -6.14
N PHE A 173 -1.92 -2.15 -7.20
CA PHE A 173 -1.49 -1.74 -8.55
C PHE A 173 -2.37 -0.64 -9.15
N ALA A 174 -3.69 -0.77 -9.05
CA ALA A 174 -4.64 0.21 -9.59
C ALA A 174 -4.48 1.59 -8.93
N SER A 175 -4.06 1.64 -7.66
CA SER A 175 -3.78 2.89 -6.95
C SER A 175 -2.41 3.49 -7.27
N GLY A 176 -1.60 2.85 -8.12
CA GLY A 176 -0.29 3.34 -8.53
C GLY A 176 0.79 3.21 -7.46
N LYS A 177 0.65 2.28 -6.50
CA LYS A 177 1.63 2.06 -5.43
C LYS A 177 2.79 1.15 -5.84
N GLY A 178 2.71 0.50 -7.00
CA GLY A 178 3.71 -0.44 -7.50
C GLY A 178 3.45 -0.91 -8.93
N PRO A 179 4.23 -1.88 -9.42
CA PRO A 179 5.26 -2.65 -8.70
C PRO A 179 6.53 -1.85 -8.40
N ILE A 180 7.20 -2.17 -7.28
CA ILE A 180 8.54 -1.68 -6.91
C ILE A 180 9.59 -2.75 -7.25
N SER A 181 10.82 -2.34 -7.59
CA SER A 181 11.94 -3.27 -7.80
C SER A 181 12.32 -3.95 -6.49
N GLU A 182 12.64 -5.24 -6.56
CA GLU A 182 13.19 -5.98 -5.42
C GLU A 182 14.55 -5.42 -4.94
N ASP A 183 15.32 -4.77 -5.83
CA ASP A 183 16.57 -4.10 -5.46
C ASP A 183 16.33 -2.86 -4.55
N ASP A 184 15.20 -2.16 -4.74
CA ASP A 184 14.87 -0.94 -4.00
C ASP A 184 14.27 -1.24 -2.62
N ASP A 185 13.54 -2.35 -2.50
CA ASP A 185 13.00 -2.86 -1.24
C ASP A 185 13.15 -4.38 -1.11
N PRO A 186 14.35 -4.88 -0.80
CA PRO A 186 14.62 -6.30 -0.72
C PRO A 186 13.71 -7.00 0.27
N TYR A 187 13.21 -8.16 -0.17
CA TYR A 187 12.36 -9.02 0.60
C TYR A 187 13.04 -9.40 1.91
N ASP A 188 12.27 -9.29 2.98
CA ASP A 188 12.63 -9.73 4.31
C ASP A 188 11.35 -10.28 4.94
N PRO A 189 11.34 -11.55 5.39
CA PRO A 189 10.14 -12.18 5.94
C PRO A 189 9.69 -11.54 7.28
N VAL A 190 10.56 -10.79 7.94
CA VAL A 190 10.35 -10.18 9.26
C VAL A 190 10.08 -8.67 9.18
N ILE A 191 10.72 -7.94 8.26
CA ILE A 191 10.59 -6.47 8.17
C ILE A 191 9.28 -6.08 7.47
N THR A 192 8.27 -5.70 8.26
CA THR A 192 6.92 -5.36 7.77
C THR A 192 6.69 -3.89 7.40
N VAL A 193 7.75 -3.10 7.20
CA VAL A 193 7.64 -1.78 6.53
C VAL A 193 8.55 -1.68 5.34
N SER A 194 8.14 -0.79 4.44
CA SER A 194 8.85 -0.41 3.26
C SER A 194 9.02 1.11 3.24
N LYS A 195 10.02 1.60 2.52
CA LYS A 195 10.19 3.03 2.29
C LYS A 195 8.97 3.55 1.51
N SER A 196 8.45 4.71 1.90
CA SER A 196 7.21 5.26 1.33
C SER A 196 7.41 6.05 0.03
N ASP A 197 8.66 6.43 -0.26
CA ASP A 197 9.09 7.25 -1.39
C ASP A 197 9.62 6.41 -2.57
N LEU A 198 9.42 5.09 -2.54
CA LEU A 198 9.83 4.22 -3.63
C LEU A 198 8.92 4.37 -4.83
N ARG A 199 9.54 4.41 -6.01
CA ARG A 199 8.84 4.68 -7.26
C ARG A 199 8.49 3.37 -7.95
N ARG A 200 7.24 3.28 -8.40
CA ARG A 200 6.83 2.16 -9.24
C ARG A 200 7.51 2.20 -10.60
N ILE A 201 7.83 1.02 -11.13
CA ILE A 201 8.56 0.84 -12.39
C ILE A 201 7.67 0.46 -13.57
N LEU A 202 6.43 0.02 -13.32
CA LEU A 202 5.43 -0.29 -14.32
C LEU A 202 4.06 0.24 -13.86
N ASP A 203 3.14 0.40 -14.81
CA ASP A 203 1.72 0.62 -14.53
C ASP A 203 0.96 -0.69 -14.78
N ILE A 204 -0.29 -0.76 -14.33
CA ILE A 204 -1.17 -1.88 -14.61
C ILE A 204 -2.07 -1.57 -15.83
N ASP A 205 -2.11 -2.49 -16.80
CA ASP A 205 -3.03 -2.42 -17.93
C ASP A 205 -4.40 -2.96 -17.51
N LYS A 206 -4.41 -4.19 -17.03
CA LYS A 206 -5.61 -4.88 -16.55
C LYS A 206 -5.28 -5.99 -15.58
N VAL A 207 -6.25 -6.29 -14.72
CA VAL A 207 -6.28 -7.48 -13.89
C VAL A 207 -7.53 -8.27 -14.24
N ILE A 208 -7.37 -9.54 -14.59
CA ILE A 208 -8.47 -10.38 -15.10
C ILE A 208 -8.78 -11.46 -14.06
N TYR A 209 -10.01 -11.45 -13.54
CA TYR A 209 -10.51 -12.49 -12.64
C TYR A 209 -11.22 -13.56 -13.46
N LEU A 210 -10.57 -14.72 -13.60
CA LEU A 210 -11.12 -15.84 -14.34
C LEU A 210 -12.17 -16.59 -13.50
N PRO A 211 -13.05 -17.36 -14.17
CA PRO A 211 -13.96 -18.29 -13.52
C PRO A 211 -13.26 -19.27 -12.58
N ASP A 212 -13.81 -19.44 -11.39
CA ASP A 212 -13.38 -20.52 -10.49
C ASP A 212 -13.65 -21.87 -11.14
N VAL A 213 -12.71 -22.79 -10.98
CA VAL A 213 -12.89 -24.19 -11.41
C VAL A 213 -13.67 -24.92 -10.33
N THR A 214 -14.85 -25.44 -10.67
CA THR A 214 -15.66 -26.29 -9.79
C THR A 214 -15.66 -27.76 -10.21
N ASN A 215 -15.31 -28.04 -11.47
CA ASN A 215 -15.16 -29.37 -12.01
C ASN A 215 -14.19 -29.39 -13.20
N ILE A 216 -13.78 -30.60 -13.60
CA ILE A 216 -12.78 -30.81 -14.65
C ILE A 216 -13.13 -30.18 -16.01
N ASN A 217 -14.41 -29.96 -16.32
CA ASN A 217 -14.82 -29.37 -17.61
C ASN A 217 -14.64 -27.84 -17.67
N GLU A 218 -14.19 -27.21 -16.58
CA GLU A 218 -14.06 -25.75 -16.47
C GLU A 218 -12.60 -25.28 -16.53
N ILE A 219 -11.64 -26.22 -16.64
CA ILE A 219 -10.20 -25.94 -16.62
C ILE A 219 -9.69 -25.13 -17.83
N ASP A 220 -10.47 -25.11 -18.92
CA ASP A 220 -10.04 -24.52 -20.19
C ASP A 220 -9.80 -23.00 -20.12
N ASN A 221 -10.47 -22.28 -19.23
CA ASN A 221 -10.23 -20.85 -19.03
C ASN A 221 -8.83 -20.59 -18.45
N ILE A 222 -8.36 -21.46 -17.55
CA ILE A 222 -7.02 -21.36 -16.98
C ILE A 222 -5.97 -21.76 -18.04
N LYS A 223 -6.19 -22.86 -18.78
CA LYS A 223 -5.31 -23.24 -19.91
C LYS A 223 -5.19 -22.12 -20.95
N TRP A 224 -6.32 -21.48 -21.28
CA TRP A 224 -6.34 -20.30 -22.16
C TRP A 224 -5.51 -19.16 -21.61
N ALA A 225 -5.69 -18.79 -20.34
CA ALA A 225 -4.95 -17.71 -19.74
C ALA A 225 -3.44 -17.99 -19.68
N ILE A 226 -3.04 -19.23 -19.37
CA ILE A 226 -1.64 -19.68 -19.42
C ILE A 226 -1.06 -19.55 -20.82
N ASN A 227 -1.82 -19.98 -21.83
CA ASN A 227 -1.40 -19.90 -23.22
C ASN A 227 -1.42 -18.46 -23.76
N GLU A 228 -2.32 -17.59 -23.33
CA GLU A 228 -2.42 -16.22 -23.86
C GLU A 228 -1.44 -15.28 -23.15
N TYR A 229 -1.46 -15.29 -21.82
CA TYR A 229 -0.77 -14.31 -20.99
C TYR A 229 0.49 -14.88 -20.33
N GLY A 230 0.43 -16.08 -19.77
CA GLY A 230 1.50 -16.65 -18.94
C GLY A 230 0.97 -17.14 -17.59
N GLY A 231 1.82 -17.17 -16.56
CA GLY A 231 1.46 -17.70 -15.24
C GLY A 231 0.17 -17.10 -14.66
N VAL A 232 -0.64 -17.94 -14.01
CA VAL A 232 -1.94 -17.57 -13.44
C VAL A 232 -1.89 -17.71 -11.92
N TYR A 233 -2.18 -16.64 -11.18
CA TYR A 233 -2.35 -16.69 -9.72
C TYR A 233 -3.51 -17.62 -9.37
N THR A 234 -3.37 -18.43 -8.32
CA THR A 234 -4.47 -19.19 -7.72
C THR A 234 -4.20 -19.48 -6.25
N THR A 235 -5.16 -20.07 -5.57
CA THR A 235 -5.03 -20.51 -4.17
C THR A 235 -4.97 -22.03 -4.05
N VAL A 236 -4.48 -22.53 -2.92
CA VAL A 236 -4.44 -23.95 -2.55
C VAL A 236 -4.56 -24.11 -1.03
N ASN A 237 -4.86 -25.33 -0.58
CA ASN A 237 -4.58 -25.75 0.79
C ASN A 237 -3.29 -26.58 0.78
N SER A 238 -2.19 -26.00 1.27
CA SER A 238 -0.88 -26.61 1.24
C SER A 238 -0.51 -27.36 2.53
N THR A 239 -1.43 -28.19 3.05
CA THR A 239 -1.16 -29.03 4.22
C THR A 239 -0.29 -30.24 3.84
N SER A 240 0.77 -30.49 4.60
CA SER A 240 1.74 -31.57 4.32
C SER A 240 1.14 -32.99 4.27
N TYR A 241 -0.03 -33.19 4.88
CA TYR A 241 -0.78 -34.46 4.80
C TYR A 241 -1.16 -34.85 3.36
N TYR A 242 -1.37 -33.87 2.47
CA TYR A 242 -1.76 -34.10 1.08
C TYR A 242 -0.56 -34.13 0.11
N GLU A 243 0.67 -33.98 0.61
CA GLU A 243 1.89 -33.95 -0.20
C GLU A 243 2.45 -35.35 -0.45
N ASN A 244 2.69 -35.69 -1.72
CA ASN A 244 3.52 -36.82 -2.10
C ASN A 244 4.89 -36.32 -2.59
N LYS A 245 5.89 -36.40 -1.71
CA LYS A 245 7.27 -35.99 -2.01
C LYS A 245 7.99 -36.90 -3.01
N SER A 246 7.56 -38.16 -3.18
CA SER A 246 8.19 -39.08 -4.13
C SER A 246 7.86 -38.72 -5.60
N THR A 247 6.70 -38.12 -5.82
CA THR A 247 6.19 -37.72 -7.13
C THR A 247 6.08 -36.21 -7.30
N ASN A 248 6.49 -35.43 -6.28
CA ASN A 248 6.36 -33.97 -6.20
C ASN A 248 4.94 -33.50 -6.51
N SER A 249 3.95 -34.12 -5.88
CA SER A 249 2.54 -33.87 -6.19
C SER A 249 1.68 -33.66 -4.96
N MET A 250 0.51 -33.05 -5.15
CA MET A 250 -0.45 -32.72 -4.10
C MET A 250 -1.89 -32.92 -4.58
N TYR A 251 -2.72 -33.46 -3.69
CA TYR A 251 -4.17 -33.54 -3.89
C TYR A 251 -4.92 -33.51 -2.56
N ASN A 252 -5.65 -32.42 -2.33
CA ASN A 252 -6.62 -32.27 -1.27
C ASN A 252 -8.05 -32.36 -1.85
N PRO A 253 -8.88 -33.34 -1.45
CA PRO A 253 -10.25 -33.52 -1.95
C PRO A 253 -11.25 -32.46 -1.45
N GLY A 254 -10.80 -31.40 -0.76
CA GLY A 254 -11.65 -30.29 -0.28
C GLY A 254 -11.81 -30.23 1.24
N HIS A 255 -10.85 -30.74 2.00
CA HIS A 255 -10.85 -30.67 3.46
C HIS A 255 -10.02 -29.48 3.98
N GLY A 256 -10.59 -28.73 4.92
CA GLY A 256 -9.96 -27.55 5.52
C GLY A 256 -10.38 -26.24 4.84
N SER A 257 -9.58 -25.20 4.98
CA SER A 257 -9.73 -23.92 4.30
C SER A 257 -8.50 -23.59 3.47
N THR A 258 -8.63 -22.69 2.50
CA THR A 258 -7.47 -22.17 1.77
C THR A 258 -6.46 -21.55 2.73
N ASN A 259 -5.17 -21.82 2.53
CA ASN A 259 -4.11 -21.26 3.39
C ASN A 259 -2.86 -20.80 2.64
N HIS A 260 -2.83 -20.96 1.31
CA HIS A 260 -1.66 -20.64 0.51
C HIS A 260 -2.04 -20.22 -0.91
N ALA A 261 -1.14 -19.48 -1.58
CA ALA A 261 -1.31 -18.99 -2.95
C ALA A 261 -0.08 -19.35 -3.78
N VAL A 262 -0.31 -19.73 -5.04
CA VAL A 262 0.72 -20.17 -5.99
C VAL A 262 0.42 -19.67 -7.40
N THR A 263 1.38 -19.80 -8.31
CA THR A 263 1.17 -19.50 -9.73
C THR A 263 1.10 -20.79 -10.53
N ILE A 264 0.01 -21.03 -11.26
CA ILE A 264 -0.07 -22.11 -12.25
C ILE A 264 0.75 -21.69 -13.47
N VAL A 265 1.73 -22.51 -13.83
CA VAL A 265 2.68 -22.25 -14.94
C VAL A 265 2.62 -23.30 -16.05
N GLY A 266 1.69 -24.24 -15.96
CA GLY A 266 1.54 -25.30 -16.94
C GLY A 266 0.54 -26.37 -16.52
N TRP A 267 0.44 -27.41 -17.33
CA TRP A 267 -0.45 -28.53 -17.11
C TRP A 267 0.04 -29.81 -17.77
N ASP A 268 -0.41 -30.96 -17.27
CA ASP A 268 -0.18 -32.29 -17.84
C ASP A 268 -1.44 -33.14 -17.68
N ASP A 269 -2.20 -33.31 -18.76
CA ASP A 269 -3.45 -34.10 -18.80
C ASP A 269 -3.22 -35.60 -18.55
N THR A 270 -1.98 -36.06 -18.65
CA THR A 270 -1.62 -37.47 -18.49
C THR A 270 -1.01 -37.79 -17.13
N PHE A 271 -0.85 -36.79 -16.25
CA PHE A 271 -0.25 -37.00 -14.93
C PHE A 271 -1.09 -38.03 -14.14
N PRO A 272 -0.49 -39.13 -13.65
CA PRO A 272 -1.25 -40.28 -13.18
C PRO A 272 -1.95 -39.98 -11.85
N ALA A 273 -3.24 -40.35 -11.75
CA ALA A 273 -4.06 -40.21 -10.54
C ALA A 273 -3.48 -40.94 -9.31
N THR A 274 -2.66 -41.97 -9.55
CA THR A 274 -1.99 -42.78 -8.54
C THR A 274 -0.69 -42.16 -8.02
N ALA A 275 -0.21 -41.06 -8.61
CA ALA A 275 0.97 -40.36 -8.12
C ALA A 275 0.70 -39.52 -6.87
N PHE A 276 -0.55 -39.23 -6.52
CA PHE A 276 -0.92 -38.46 -5.33
C PHE A 276 -0.98 -39.34 -4.07
N THR A 277 -0.93 -38.76 -2.87
CA THR A 277 -1.02 -39.53 -1.59
C THR A 277 -2.36 -40.24 -1.44
N GLN A 278 -3.41 -39.63 -1.95
CA GLN A 278 -4.75 -40.20 -2.07
C GLN A 278 -5.06 -40.35 -3.55
N ASN A 279 -5.77 -41.40 -3.94
CA ASN A 279 -6.15 -41.58 -5.34
C ASN A 279 -7.03 -40.42 -5.79
N ALA A 280 -6.55 -39.64 -6.76
CA ALA A 280 -7.37 -38.62 -7.41
C ALA A 280 -8.48 -39.28 -8.25
N PRO A 281 -9.63 -38.60 -8.47
CA PRO A 281 -10.72 -39.13 -9.29
C PRO A 281 -10.34 -39.42 -10.75
N GLY A 282 -9.29 -38.80 -11.26
CA GLY A 282 -8.79 -39.00 -12.62
C GLY A 282 -7.37 -38.47 -12.79
N ASN A 283 -6.78 -38.77 -13.95
CA ASN A 283 -5.49 -38.22 -14.35
C ASN A 283 -5.59 -36.72 -14.61
N GLY A 284 -4.44 -36.06 -14.58
CA GLY A 284 -4.32 -34.66 -14.93
C GLY A 284 -3.90 -33.80 -13.75
N ALA A 285 -2.93 -32.93 -13.98
CA ALA A 285 -2.42 -32.03 -12.96
C ALA A 285 -1.98 -30.68 -13.53
N TRP A 286 -2.15 -29.65 -12.70
CA TRP A 286 -1.54 -28.34 -12.87
C TRP A 286 -0.07 -28.38 -12.42
N ILE A 287 0.80 -27.64 -13.10
CA ILE A 287 2.18 -27.40 -12.68
C ILE A 287 2.20 -26.06 -11.95
N CYS A 288 2.52 -26.07 -10.66
CA CYS A 288 2.48 -24.86 -9.81
C CYS A 288 3.89 -24.41 -9.42
N LYS A 289 4.13 -23.10 -9.51
CA LYS A 289 5.29 -22.40 -8.95
C LYS A 289 4.98 -21.97 -7.51
N ASN A 290 5.80 -22.42 -6.56
CA ASN A 290 5.67 -22.07 -5.14
C ASN A 290 6.54 -20.85 -4.75
N SER A 291 6.52 -20.51 -3.46
CA SER A 291 7.29 -19.45 -2.82
C SER A 291 7.99 -19.91 -1.53
N TRP A 292 8.35 -21.18 -1.42
CA TRP A 292 9.06 -21.76 -0.25
C TRP A 292 10.50 -22.15 -0.56
N GLY A 293 11.10 -21.40 -1.47
CA GLY A 293 12.44 -21.67 -1.94
C GLY A 293 12.54 -22.89 -2.83
N ASN A 294 13.75 -23.05 -3.34
CA ASN A 294 14.14 -23.98 -4.38
C ASN A 294 14.38 -25.43 -3.90
N LYS A 295 14.46 -25.65 -2.58
CA LYS A 295 14.67 -26.97 -1.95
C LYS A 295 13.36 -27.72 -1.74
N TYR A 296 12.23 -27.02 -1.84
CA TYR A 296 10.93 -27.62 -1.68
C TYR A 296 10.53 -28.38 -2.94
N MET A 297 10.23 -29.68 -2.82
CA MET A 297 9.81 -30.57 -3.92
C MET A 297 10.71 -30.48 -5.16
N ASP A 298 10.13 -30.39 -6.36
CA ASP A 298 10.86 -30.28 -7.62
C ASP A 298 11.26 -28.82 -7.85
N SER A 299 12.33 -28.38 -7.19
CA SER A 299 12.89 -27.06 -7.45
C SER A 299 12.00 -25.89 -7.07
N GLY A 300 11.11 -26.08 -6.09
CA GLY A 300 10.05 -25.14 -5.74
C GLY A 300 8.80 -25.26 -6.62
N PHE A 301 8.74 -26.26 -7.50
CA PHE A 301 7.56 -26.59 -8.30
C PHE A 301 6.96 -27.91 -7.86
N TYR A 302 5.67 -28.07 -8.09
CA TYR A 302 4.95 -29.31 -7.82
C TYR A 302 3.67 -29.43 -8.64
N TYR A 303 3.19 -30.66 -8.77
CA TYR A 303 1.95 -30.98 -9.47
C TYR A 303 0.77 -30.91 -8.51
N VAL A 304 -0.32 -30.28 -8.92
CA VAL A 304 -1.59 -30.26 -8.16
C VAL A 304 -2.66 -30.90 -9.02
N SER A 305 -3.34 -31.92 -8.49
CA SER A 305 -4.43 -32.60 -9.22
C SER A 305 -5.46 -31.59 -9.74
N TYR A 306 -5.98 -31.79 -10.95
CA TYR A 306 -7.11 -30.99 -11.45
C TYR A 306 -8.36 -31.08 -10.58
N TYR A 307 -8.45 -32.12 -9.75
CA TYR A 307 -9.57 -32.40 -8.88
C TYR A 307 -9.39 -31.84 -7.45
N ASP A 308 -8.28 -31.17 -7.17
CA ASP A 308 -8.04 -30.54 -5.87
C ASP A 308 -9.15 -29.50 -5.56
N GLY A 309 -9.65 -29.52 -4.33
CA GLY A 309 -10.79 -28.70 -3.92
C GLY A 309 -10.50 -27.19 -3.84
N PHE A 310 -9.22 -26.80 -3.80
CA PHE A 310 -8.78 -25.42 -3.58
C PHE A 310 -8.03 -24.81 -4.77
N ILE A 311 -7.40 -25.63 -5.63
CA ILE A 311 -6.77 -25.17 -6.86
C ILE A 311 -7.79 -24.60 -7.85
N GLY A 312 -7.39 -23.62 -8.65
CA GLY A 312 -8.28 -23.01 -9.64
C GLY A 312 -9.38 -22.15 -9.01
N LYS A 313 -9.25 -21.81 -7.71
CA LYS A 313 -10.03 -20.77 -7.04
C LYS A 313 -9.30 -19.44 -7.13
N SER A 314 -10.08 -18.38 -7.24
CA SER A 314 -9.63 -17.02 -7.51
C SER A 314 -8.57 -16.89 -8.63
N PRO A 315 -8.69 -17.61 -9.77
CA PRO A 315 -7.66 -17.59 -10.79
C PRO A 315 -7.53 -16.18 -11.40
N THR A 316 -6.31 -15.63 -11.41
CA THR A 316 -6.10 -14.20 -11.73
C THR A 316 -4.86 -13.97 -12.57
N VAL A 317 -4.96 -13.04 -13.52
CA VAL A 317 -3.86 -12.58 -14.38
C VAL A 317 -3.61 -11.09 -14.13
N PHE A 318 -2.37 -10.71 -13.85
CA PHE A 318 -1.96 -9.32 -13.62
C PHE A 318 -1.13 -8.81 -14.80
N VAL A 319 -1.76 -8.11 -15.75
CA VAL A 319 -1.11 -7.66 -16.99
C VAL A 319 -0.47 -6.28 -16.77
N PRO A 320 0.88 -6.18 -16.73
CA PRO A 320 1.54 -4.91 -16.58
C PRO A 320 1.67 -4.18 -17.93
N ARG A 321 1.96 -2.89 -17.86
CA ARG A 321 2.34 -2.05 -19.00
C ARG A 321 3.46 -1.09 -18.64
N LYS A 322 4.05 -0.47 -19.66
CA LYS A 322 5.04 0.59 -19.48
C LYS A 322 4.41 1.74 -18.68
N LYS A 323 5.13 2.22 -17.67
CA LYS A 323 4.73 3.37 -16.86
C LYS A 323 4.72 4.65 -17.71
N ASP A 324 3.70 5.48 -17.54
CA ASP A 324 3.78 6.88 -17.93
C ASP A 324 4.50 7.69 -16.82
N LEU A 325 5.69 8.19 -17.13
CA LEU A 325 6.52 8.96 -16.19
C LEU A 325 5.89 10.30 -15.82
N ARG A 326 4.99 10.82 -16.66
CA ARG A 326 4.26 12.06 -16.43
C ARG A 326 2.79 11.81 -16.08
N GLY A 327 2.45 10.54 -15.86
CA GLY A 327 1.11 10.07 -15.59
C GLY A 327 0.64 10.44 -14.18
N ILE A 328 -0.54 11.06 -14.09
CA ILE A 328 -1.21 11.37 -12.83
C ILE A 328 -2.47 10.50 -12.74
N ILE A 329 -2.63 9.83 -11.60
CA ILE A 329 -3.83 9.04 -11.28
C ILE A 329 -4.69 9.85 -10.32
N HIS A 330 -5.78 10.42 -10.82
CA HIS A 330 -6.82 11.02 -9.99
C HIS A 330 -7.79 9.94 -9.52
N GLN A 331 -7.92 9.79 -8.20
CA GLN A 331 -8.67 8.69 -7.59
C GLN A 331 -9.20 9.05 -6.19
N TYR A 332 -10.25 8.36 -5.78
CA TYR A 332 -10.81 8.43 -4.42
C TYR A 332 -10.97 7.07 -3.75
N ASP A 333 -10.42 6.01 -4.37
CA ASP A 333 -10.59 4.60 -4.03
C ASP A 333 -9.23 3.85 -3.90
N PRO A 334 -8.31 4.26 -3.01
CA PRO A 334 -6.97 3.68 -2.88
C PRO A 334 -6.93 2.22 -2.36
N LEU A 335 -8.05 1.70 -1.84
CA LEU A 335 -8.29 0.32 -1.40
C LEU A 335 -9.17 -0.45 -2.39
N GLY A 336 -9.54 0.15 -3.52
CA GLY A 336 -10.22 -0.51 -4.64
C GLY A 336 -11.62 -1.03 -4.32
N ALA A 337 -12.11 -1.91 -5.20
CA ALA A 337 -13.48 -2.42 -5.13
C ALA A 337 -13.65 -3.38 -3.94
N THR A 338 -14.58 -3.04 -3.06
CA THR A 338 -14.90 -3.83 -1.85
C THR A 338 -16.36 -4.28 -1.83
N ARG A 339 -17.23 -3.53 -2.50
CA ARG A 339 -18.65 -3.79 -2.73
C ARG A 339 -19.03 -3.26 -4.10
N SER A 340 -20.28 -3.46 -4.50
CA SER A 340 -20.82 -2.80 -5.68
C SER A 340 -22.28 -2.39 -5.49
N VAL A 341 -22.78 -1.53 -6.39
CA VAL A 341 -24.14 -1.03 -6.39
C VAL A 341 -24.75 -1.05 -7.80
N GLY A 342 -26.06 -0.85 -7.92
CA GLY A 342 -26.71 -0.77 -9.23
C GLY A 342 -28.22 -0.64 -9.20
N PHE A 343 -28.80 -0.59 -10.40
CA PHE A 343 -30.24 -0.53 -10.63
C PHE A 343 -30.66 -1.72 -11.50
N LYS A 344 -30.86 -2.88 -10.88
CA LYS A 344 -31.22 -4.13 -11.57
C LYS A 344 -30.29 -4.45 -12.76
N GLY A 345 -28.99 -4.28 -12.52
CA GLY A 345 -27.94 -4.72 -13.42
C GLY A 345 -27.40 -3.67 -14.38
N GLU A 346 -27.82 -2.42 -14.23
CA GLU A 346 -27.23 -1.29 -14.95
C GLU A 346 -27.15 -0.03 -14.09
N GLY A 347 -26.46 0.99 -14.60
CA GLY A 347 -26.49 2.33 -14.03
C GLY A 347 -25.29 3.19 -14.44
N TYR A 348 -25.35 4.45 -14.06
CA TYR A 348 -24.31 5.44 -14.24
C TYR A 348 -23.63 5.74 -12.90
N MET A 349 -22.30 5.79 -12.93
CA MET A 349 -21.45 6.27 -11.84
C MET A 349 -20.55 7.39 -12.34
N ALA A 350 -20.21 8.33 -11.47
CA ALA A 350 -19.35 9.45 -11.82
C ALA A 350 -18.47 9.85 -10.64
N ASN A 351 -17.22 10.23 -10.93
CA ASN A 351 -16.34 10.89 -9.99
C ASN A 351 -15.94 12.27 -10.54
N ILE A 352 -15.98 13.29 -9.68
CA ILE A 352 -15.55 14.66 -9.99
C ILE A 352 -14.15 14.89 -9.42
N TYR A 353 -13.20 15.26 -10.25
CA TYR A 353 -11.81 15.55 -9.90
C TYR A 353 -11.47 17.01 -10.17
N THR A 354 -10.26 17.41 -9.78
CA THR A 354 -9.70 18.72 -10.09
C THR A 354 -8.33 18.51 -10.73
N ALA A 355 -8.14 19.03 -11.93
CA ALA A 355 -6.85 18.97 -12.62
C ALA A 355 -5.81 19.75 -11.81
N LYS A 356 -4.66 19.14 -11.55
CA LYS A 356 -3.58 19.77 -10.78
C LYS A 356 -2.72 20.68 -11.63
N TYR A 357 -2.59 20.34 -12.90
CA TYR A 357 -1.86 21.10 -13.91
C TYR A 357 -2.68 21.18 -15.19
N LYS A 358 -2.09 21.79 -16.21
CA LYS A 358 -2.55 21.58 -17.58
C LYS A 358 -2.24 20.14 -18.00
N GLU A 359 -3.29 19.34 -18.10
CA GLU A 359 -3.21 17.89 -18.21
C GLU A 359 -3.93 17.39 -19.46
N LEU A 360 -3.54 16.23 -19.98
CA LEU A 360 -4.26 15.53 -21.04
C LEU A 360 -4.86 14.26 -20.44
N LEU A 361 -6.18 14.20 -20.28
CA LEU A 361 -6.90 13.00 -19.88
C LEU A 361 -6.99 12.06 -21.08
N HIS A 362 -6.33 10.92 -21.04
CA HIS A 362 -6.28 9.97 -22.17
C HIS A 362 -6.74 8.56 -21.81
N GLU A 363 -6.91 8.26 -20.52
CA GLU A 363 -7.30 6.94 -20.04
C GLU A 363 -8.21 7.02 -18.81
N VAL A 364 -9.04 5.98 -18.65
CA VAL A 364 -9.91 5.80 -17.49
C VAL A 364 -9.74 4.40 -16.92
N GLY A 365 -9.38 4.32 -15.64
CA GLY A 365 -9.36 3.07 -14.89
C GLY A 365 -10.73 2.76 -14.30
N VAL A 366 -11.26 1.56 -14.53
CA VAL A 366 -12.52 1.09 -13.96
C VAL A 366 -12.39 -0.32 -13.38
N PHE A 367 -13.13 -0.59 -12.31
CA PHE A 367 -13.29 -1.96 -11.81
C PHE A 367 -14.62 -2.55 -12.26
N ASN A 368 -14.56 -3.70 -12.94
CA ASN A 368 -15.72 -4.47 -13.37
C ASN A 368 -15.96 -5.66 -12.42
N VAL A 369 -17.20 -5.88 -12.00
CA VAL A 369 -17.55 -6.92 -11.01
C VAL A 369 -18.29 -8.13 -11.59
N SER A 370 -18.58 -8.11 -12.90
CA SER A 370 -19.39 -9.14 -13.55
C SER A 370 -18.83 -9.58 -14.90
N ASN A 371 -19.24 -10.76 -15.37
CA ASN A 371 -18.94 -11.17 -16.74
C ASN A 371 -19.77 -10.35 -17.74
N GLN A 372 -19.25 -10.19 -18.96
CA GLN A 372 -20.00 -9.64 -20.11
C GLN A 372 -20.62 -8.25 -19.87
N THR A 373 -19.89 -7.37 -19.24
CA THR A 373 -20.35 -6.02 -18.96
C THR A 373 -20.07 -5.11 -20.14
N SER A 374 -21.10 -4.53 -20.74
CA SER A 374 -20.93 -3.42 -21.68
C SER A 374 -20.75 -2.12 -20.91
N TYR A 375 -19.93 -1.22 -21.43
CA TYR A 375 -19.67 0.07 -20.80
C TYR A 375 -19.67 1.22 -21.82
N GLU A 376 -19.94 2.42 -21.32
CA GLU A 376 -19.71 3.68 -22.02
C GLU A 376 -19.01 4.64 -21.06
N VAL A 377 -18.03 5.40 -21.57
CA VAL A 377 -17.27 6.40 -20.80
C VAL A 377 -17.54 7.78 -21.38
N TYR A 378 -17.81 8.73 -20.49
CA TYR A 378 -18.04 10.12 -20.81
C TYR A 378 -17.16 11.02 -19.95
N VAL A 379 -16.82 12.19 -20.50
CA VAL A 379 -16.11 13.26 -19.78
C VAL A 379 -16.97 14.52 -19.77
N VAL A 380 -16.95 15.21 -18.64
CA VAL A 380 -17.58 16.52 -18.44
C VAL A 380 -16.49 17.46 -17.94
N ARG A 381 -16.34 18.64 -18.55
CA ARG A 381 -15.32 19.64 -18.18
C ARG A 381 -15.97 20.89 -17.58
N HIS A 382 -15.18 21.74 -16.93
CA HIS A 382 -15.62 23.00 -16.32
C HIS A 382 -16.87 22.84 -15.43
N ILE A 383 -16.84 21.89 -14.50
CA ILE A 383 -17.99 21.60 -13.64
C ILE A 383 -18.15 22.68 -12.55
N ASP A 384 -19.33 23.28 -12.50
CA ASP A 384 -19.79 24.17 -11.43
C ASP A 384 -21.08 23.67 -10.74
N LYS A 385 -21.83 22.77 -11.39
CA LYS A 385 -23.09 22.20 -10.88
C LYS A 385 -23.33 20.77 -11.36
N THR A 386 -24.02 19.97 -10.55
CA THR A 386 -24.29 18.55 -10.83
C THR A 386 -25.18 18.31 -12.05
N SER A 387 -25.96 19.30 -12.51
CA SER A 387 -26.79 19.14 -13.73
C SER A 387 -25.93 18.90 -14.98
N GLN A 388 -24.69 19.43 -15.02
CA GLN A 388 -23.77 19.26 -16.15
C GLN A 388 -23.33 17.81 -16.36
N LEU A 389 -23.38 16.96 -15.33
CA LEU A 389 -23.18 15.51 -15.48
C LEU A 389 -24.20 14.87 -16.45
N SER A 390 -25.34 15.54 -16.65
CA SER A 390 -26.37 15.18 -17.62
C SER A 390 -26.20 15.94 -18.93
N ASP A 391 -26.08 17.26 -18.84
CA ASP A 391 -26.28 18.16 -19.98
C ASP A 391 -25.02 18.32 -20.87
N ASP A 392 -23.82 18.24 -20.26
CA ASP A 392 -22.56 18.64 -20.89
C ASP A 392 -21.63 17.45 -21.17
N ARG A 393 -22.06 16.21 -20.89
CA ARG A 393 -21.20 15.02 -21.04
C ARG A 393 -20.90 14.68 -22.50
N VAL A 394 -19.65 14.37 -22.79
CA VAL A 394 -19.19 13.93 -24.12
C VAL A 394 -18.76 12.47 -24.04
N LYS A 395 -19.31 11.60 -24.90
CA LYS A 395 -18.89 10.19 -24.97
C LYS A 395 -17.49 10.11 -25.57
N VAL A 396 -16.58 9.44 -24.88
CA VAL A 396 -15.16 9.35 -25.27
C VAL A 396 -14.66 7.92 -25.48
N ALA A 397 -15.39 6.91 -24.98
CA ALA A 397 -15.15 5.49 -25.26
C ALA A 397 -16.41 4.66 -25.01
N GLU A 398 -16.46 3.46 -25.59
CA GLU A 398 -17.45 2.42 -25.32
C GLU A 398 -16.86 1.05 -25.62
N GLY A 399 -17.39 -0.01 -25.00
CA GLY A 399 -16.89 -1.35 -25.24
C GLY A 399 -17.56 -2.43 -24.41
N ASN A 400 -16.92 -3.59 -24.38
CA ASN A 400 -17.37 -4.77 -23.63
C ASN A 400 -16.21 -5.38 -22.86
N ILE A 401 -16.46 -5.69 -21.59
CA ILE A 401 -15.51 -6.36 -20.70
C ILE A 401 -16.02 -7.79 -20.46
N LEU A 402 -15.17 -8.77 -20.76
CA LEU A 402 -15.58 -10.17 -20.70
C LEU A 402 -15.60 -10.72 -19.27
N TYR A 403 -14.58 -10.40 -18.47
CA TYR A 403 -14.37 -10.95 -17.13
C TYR A 403 -14.33 -9.83 -16.08
N PRO A 404 -14.71 -10.11 -14.81
CA PRO A 404 -14.46 -9.20 -13.71
C PRO A 404 -12.97 -8.85 -13.56
N GLY A 405 -12.70 -7.75 -12.87
CA GLY A 405 -11.36 -7.26 -12.57
C GLY A 405 -11.17 -5.79 -12.95
N TYR A 406 -9.93 -5.32 -12.93
CA TYR A 406 -9.59 -3.93 -13.19
C TYR A 406 -9.14 -3.73 -14.64
N TYR A 407 -9.55 -2.63 -15.28
CA TYR A 407 -9.21 -2.31 -16.66
C TYR A 407 -8.87 -0.84 -16.81
N THR A 408 -7.75 -0.56 -17.48
CA THR A 408 -7.42 0.76 -18.01
C THR A 408 -7.98 0.86 -19.44
N ILE A 409 -8.87 1.82 -19.66
CA ILE A 409 -9.57 2.04 -20.92
C ILE A 409 -8.99 3.27 -21.61
N ASP A 410 -8.47 3.10 -22.82
CA ASP A 410 -8.10 4.22 -23.70
C ASP A 410 -9.36 5.01 -24.08
N ILE A 411 -9.28 6.34 -23.99
CA ILE A 411 -10.38 7.25 -24.35
C ILE A 411 -9.94 8.25 -25.40
N THR A 412 -10.91 8.87 -26.07
CA THR A 412 -10.64 10.06 -26.91
C THR A 412 -10.07 11.17 -26.01
N PRO A 413 -8.80 11.60 -26.20
CA PRO A 413 -8.13 12.46 -25.23
C PRO A 413 -8.83 13.81 -25.03
N GLN A 414 -8.89 14.28 -23.79
CA GLN A 414 -9.48 15.55 -23.40
C GLN A 414 -8.41 16.44 -22.76
N GLN A 415 -8.16 17.60 -23.35
CA GLN A 415 -7.28 18.60 -22.75
C GLN A 415 -7.96 19.18 -21.52
N LEU A 416 -7.25 19.25 -20.41
CA LEU A 416 -7.69 19.85 -19.16
C LEU A 416 -6.87 21.10 -18.82
N ASP A 417 -7.54 22.09 -18.25
CA ASP A 417 -6.95 23.34 -17.74
C ASP A 417 -6.61 23.20 -16.25
N GLU A 418 -5.52 23.82 -15.81
CA GLU A 418 -5.10 23.78 -14.41
C GLU A 418 -6.19 24.32 -13.48
N GLY A 419 -6.49 23.56 -12.42
CA GLY A 419 -7.50 23.92 -11.43
C GLY A 419 -8.95 23.71 -11.89
N GLU A 420 -9.20 23.26 -13.12
CA GLU A 420 -10.56 22.99 -13.56
C GLU A 420 -11.13 21.74 -12.87
N GLN A 421 -12.43 21.79 -12.56
CA GLN A 421 -13.17 20.58 -12.17
C GLN A 421 -13.67 19.85 -13.41
N PHE A 422 -13.44 18.54 -13.44
CA PHE A 422 -13.90 17.66 -14.51
C PHE A 422 -14.43 16.37 -13.91
N ALA A 423 -15.35 15.69 -14.61
CA ALA A 423 -15.87 14.40 -14.20
C ALA A 423 -15.61 13.34 -15.24
N VAL A 424 -15.37 12.13 -14.74
CA VAL A 424 -15.48 10.91 -15.54
C VAL A 424 -16.78 10.23 -15.15
N VAL A 425 -17.64 10.02 -16.15
CA VAL A 425 -18.92 9.32 -16.00
C VAL A 425 -18.81 7.99 -16.72
N VAL A 426 -19.19 6.90 -16.07
CA VAL A 426 -19.18 5.56 -16.62
C VAL A 426 -20.57 4.95 -16.50
N TYR A 427 -21.14 4.52 -17.62
CA TYR A 427 -22.30 3.65 -17.64
C TYR A 427 -21.83 2.20 -17.72
N MET A 428 -22.43 1.31 -16.93
CA MET A 428 -22.17 -0.13 -17.00
C MET A 428 -23.48 -0.90 -17.05
N ASN A 429 -23.53 -1.93 -17.89
CA ASN A 429 -24.67 -2.85 -17.99
C ASN A 429 -24.19 -4.31 -17.97
N SER A 430 -24.61 -5.03 -16.94
CA SER A 430 -24.30 -6.44 -16.68
C SER A 430 -25.56 -7.31 -16.64
N GLN A 431 -26.68 -6.86 -17.24
CA GLN A 431 -27.93 -7.62 -17.26
C GLN A 431 -27.76 -8.99 -17.95
N ARG A 432 -26.88 -9.09 -18.94
CA ARG A 432 -26.55 -10.36 -19.62
C ARG A 432 -26.03 -11.43 -18.65
N ALA A 433 -25.21 -11.02 -17.67
CA ALA A 433 -24.69 -11.90 -16.63
C ALA A 433 -25.61 -11.99 -15.40
N LYS A 434 -26.79 -11.35 -15.42
CA LYS A 434 -27.75 -11.32 -14.30
C LYS A 434 -27.14 -10.79 -13.00
N ASN A 435 -26.11 -9.95 -13.08
CA ASN A 435 -25.58 -9.25 -11.94
C ASN A 435 -26.36 -7.94 -11.76
N ASN A 436 -26.92 -7.73 -10.57
CA ASN A 436 -27.79 -6.58 -10.29
C ASN A 436 -27.04 -5.30 -9.90
N THR A 437 -25.75 -5.40 -9.56
CA THR A 437 -24.96 -4.34 -8.96
C THR A 437 -23.63 -4.16 -9.69
N PRO A 438 -23.61 -3.63 -10.92
CA PRO A 438 -22.40 -3.57 -11.75
C PRO A 438 -21.41 -2.46 -11.37
N LEU A 439 -21.80 -1.48 -10.55
CA LEU A 439 -21.02 -0.28 -10.27
C LEU A 439 -20.14 -0.52 -9.04
N ALA A 440 -18.84 -0.72 -9.23
CA ALA A 440 -17.90 -1.01 -8.15
C ALA A 440 -17.68 0.20 -7.23
N ILE A 441 -17.64 -0.05 -5.92
CA ILE A 441 -17.35 0.96 -4.89
C ILE A 441 -16.25 0.51 -3.93
N GLU A 442 -15.41 1.45 -3.54
CA GLU A 442 -14.67 1.37 -2.28
C GLU A 442 -15.66 1.75 -1.17
N SER A 443 -15.72 0.95 -0.12
CA SER A 443 -16.60 1.19 1.02
C SER A 443 -15.91 0.74 2.30
N ARG A 444 -16.28 1.40 3.40
CA ARG A 444 -15.74 1.10 4.72
C ARG A 444 -16.25 -0.24 5.25
N ILE A 445 -15.36 -1.22 5.38
CA ILE A 445 -15.62 -2.51 6.02
C ILE A 445 -14.69 -2.64 7.23
N SER A 446 -15.27 -2.79 8.42
CA SER A 446 -14.51 -2.88 9.67
C SER A 446 -13.58 -4.10 9.66
N GLY A 447 -12.30 -3.89 9.96
CA GLY A 447 -11.30 -4.96 10.00
C GLY A 447 -10.72 -5.34 8.62
N TYR A 448 -11.10 -4.64 7.55
CA TYR A 448 -10.55 -4.84 6.21
C TYR A 448 -10.20 -3.50 5.53
N THR A 449 -11.18 -2.62 5.35
CA THR A 449 -11.04 -1.29 4.73
C THR A 449 -11.55 -0.19 5.65
N SER A 450 -11.24 -0.26 6.96
CA SER A 450 -11.72 0.73 7.93
C SER A 450 -11.25 2.17 7.65
N LYS A 451 -10.20 2.31 6.84
CA LYS A 451 -9.59 3.56 6.36
C LYS A 451 -10.23 4.13 5.09
N ALA A 452 -11.17 3.43 4.46
CA ALA A 452 -11.94 3.98 3.34
C ALA A 452 -12.66 5.25 3.80
N ALA A 453 -12.57 6.30 2.99
CA ALA A 453 -13.07 7.61 3.31
C ALA A 453 -13.66 8.27 2.05
N SER A 454 -14.70 9.07 2.25
CA SER A 454 -15.30 9.86 1.18
C SER A 454 -15.74 11.22 1.69
N ALA A 455 -15.90 12.17 0.77
CA ALA A 455 -16.44 13.49 1.03
C ALA A 455 -17.62 13.77 0.08
N PRO A 456 -18.63 14.54 0.52
CA PRO A 456 -19.66 15.05 -0.38
C PRO A 456 -19.03 15.81 -1.55
N GLY A 457 -19.60 15.65 -2.75
CA GLY A 457 -19.09 16.25 -3.99
C GLY A 457 -18.11 15.39 -4.78
N GLN A 458 -17.73 14.20 -4.29
CA GLN A 458 -16.77 13.32 -4.97
C GLN A 458 -17.43 12.36 -5.96
N SER A 459 -18.36 11.55 -5.47
CA SER A 459 -18.93 10.40 -6.19
C SER A 459 -20.44 10.57 -6.37
N PHE A 460 -20.93 10.39 -7.59
CA PHE A 460 -22.34 10.53 -7.94
C PHE A 460 -22.86 9.33 -8.73
N TYR A 461 -24.16 9.07 -8.61
CA TYR A 461 -24.81 7.99 -9.35
C TYR A 461 -26.16 8.41 -9.94
N SER A 462 -26.57 7.69 -10.99
CA SER A 462 -27.87 7.85 -11.62
C SER A 462 -28.32 6.55 -12.30
N LYS A 463 -29.63 6.28 -12.32
CA LYS A 463 -30.21 5.18 -13.11
C LYS A 463 -30.24 5.52 -14.60
N THR A 464 -30.63 6.74 -14.94
CA THR A 464 -30.96 7.18 -16.31
C THR A 464 -29.90 8.08 -16.95
N GLY A 465 -28.83 8.42 -16.21
CA GLY A 465 -27.87 9.45 -16.59
C GLY A 465 -28.40 10.87 -16.36
N SER A 466 -29.49 11.03 -15.60
CA SER A 466 -30.05 12.30 -15.15
C SER A 466 -30.49 12.20 -13.67
N GLY A 467 -30.69 13.33 -12.99
CA GLY A 467 -31.11 13.32 -11.58
C GLY A 467 -30.07 12.70 -10.63
N TRP A 468 -28.82 13.14 -10.77
CA TRP A 468 -27.67 12.63 -10.04
C TRP A 468 -27.81 12.81 -8.52
N LYS A 469 -27.43 11.77 -7.77
CA LYS A 469 -27.35 11.77 -6.31
C LYS A 469 -25.92 11.57 -5.85
N ASP A 470 -25.54 12.25 -4.78
CA ASP A 470 -24.26 12.03 -4.13
C ASP A 470 -24.27 10.67 -3.42
N LEU A 471 -23.25 9.85 -3.65
CA LEU A 471 -23.15 8.52 -3.07
C LEU A 471 -23.11 8.57 -1.54
N THR A 472 -22.51 9.60 -0.96
CA THR A 472 -22.33 9.74 0.50
C THR A 472 -23.64 9.93 1.26
N GLU A 473 -24.69 10.42 0.59
CA GLU A 473 -26.05 10.50 1.14
C GLU A 473 -26.70 9.12 1.31
N THR A 474 -26.23 8.13 0.55
CA THR A 474 -26.77 6.76 0.56
C THR A 474 -25.85 5.80 1.31
N ILE A 475 -24.54 5.92 1.10
CA ILE A 475 -23.50 5.05 1.67
C ILE A 475 -22.35 5.94 2.16
N ALA A 476 -22.29 6.17 3.46
CA ALA A 476 -21.20 6.94 4.07
C ALA A 476 -19.84 6.24 3.87
N ASN A 477 -18.79 7.02 3.62
CA ASN A 477 -17.41 6.52 3.38
C ASN A 477 -17.31 5.57 2.18
N ALA A 478 -18.03 5.90 1.09
CA ALA A 478 -17.94 5.18 -0.17
C ALA A 478 -17.65 6.11 -1.34
N ASN A 479 -16.84 5.61 -2.28
CA ASN A 479 -16.53 6.24 -3.56
C ASN A 479 -16.60 5.21 -4.68
N PHE A 480 -16.95 5.64 -5.91
CA PHE A 480 -16.89 4.75 -7.06
C PHE A 480 -15.44 4.45 -7.46
N CYS A 481 -15.20 3.21 -7.89
CA CYS A 481 -13.90 2.76 -8.36
C CYS A 481 -13.64 3.20 -9.81
N ILE A 482 -13.52 4.52 -9.98
CA ILE A 482 -13.16 5.20 -11.23
C ILE A 482 -11.84 5.93 -10.98
N LYS A 483 -10.94 5.87 -11.94
CA LYS A 483 -9.67 6.61 -11.94
C LYS A 483 -9.54 7.38 -13.24
N ALA A 484 -9.25 8.68 -13.16
CA ALA A 484 -8.89 9.47 -14.32
C ALA A 484 -7.36 9.48 -14.44
N ILE A 485 -6.86 8.99 -15.57
CA ILE A 485 -5.42 8.87 -15.84
C ILE A 485 -5.05 9.93 -16.88
N THR A 486 -4.24 10.88 -16.44
CA THR A 486 -3.84 12.04 -17.24
C THR A 486 -2.32 12.07 -17.42
N THR A 487 -1.84 12.80 -18.42
CA THR A 487 -0.41 13.06 -18.63
C THR A 487 -0.16 14.55 -18.80
N THR A 488 1.00 15.05 -18.38
CA THR A 488 1.32 16.50 -18.47
C THR A 488 2.14 16.84 -19.72
N GLY A 489 1.94 18.05 -20.26
CA GLY A 489 2.53 18.51 -21.53
C GLY A 489 3.92 19.13 -21.40
N ASP A 490 4.13 20.19 -20.61
CA ASP A 490 5.43 20.92 -20.58
C ASP A 490 5.72 21.76 -19.30
N GLU A 491 4.89 21.73 -18.25
CA GLU A 491 5.13 22.53 -17.03
C GLU A 491 4.75 21.74 -15.76
N VAL A 492 5.70 21.02 -15.19
CA VAL A 492 5.58 20.48 -13.84
C VAL A 492 6.89 20.82 -13.11
N PRO A 493 6.86 21.40 -11.90
CA PRO A 493 8.07 21.59 -11.11
C PRO A 493 8.80 20.26 -10.95
N GLU A 494 10.13 20.24 -11.08
CA GLU A 494 10.95 19.01 -11.00
C GLU A 494 10.72 18.18 -9.73
N LYS A 495 10.32 18.86 -8.64
CA LYS A 495 9.89 18.28 -7.34
C LYS A 495 8.53 17.55 -7.36
N ASP A 496 7.67 17.86 -8.33
CA ASP A 496 6.30 17.36 -8.49
C ASP A 496 6.16 16.43 -9.70
N LEU A 497 7.15 16.43 -10.60
CA LEU A 497 7.46 15.26 -11.42
C LEU A 497 7.97 14.18 -10.46
N ASP A 498 7.66 12.91 -10.73
CA ASP A 498 8.62 11.88 -10.34
C ASP A 498 9.92 12.34 -11.01
N GLU A 499 10.89 12.91 -10.25
CA GLU A 499 12.19 13.29 -10.81
C GLU A 499 12.58 12.14 -11.72
N VAL A 500 12.86 12.42 -13.00
CA VAL A 500 13.34 11.35 -13.84
C VAL A 500 14.57 10.85 -13.13
N ASP A 501 14.51 9.63 -12.61
CA ASP A 501 15.71 8.87 -12.42
C ASP A 501 16.19 8.52 -13.83
N ASP A 502 16.69 9.54 -14.52
CA ASP A 502 17.74 9.40 -15.50
C ASP A 502 19.06 9.52 -14.76
N SER A 503 19.19 8.88 -13.58
CA SER A 503 20.42 8.14 -13.35
C SER A 503 20.47 6.95 -14.34
N GLY A 504 20.55 7.30 -15.63
CA GLY A 504 21.82 7.10 -16.32
C GLY A 504 23.01 7.57 -15.48
N SER A 505 23.24 6.94 -14.32
CA SER A 505 24.59 6.48 -14.10
C SER A 505 24.82 5.51 -15.24
N ASP A 506 25.49 6.01 -16.28
CA ASP A 506 26.01 5.19 -17.34
C ASP A 506 26.51 3.88 -16.70
N ILE A 507 26.00 2.74 -17.15
CA ILE A 507 26.46 1.46 -16.61
C ILE A 507 27.91 1.33 -17.10
N ILE A 508 28.84 1.74 -16.25
CA ILE A 508 30.27 1.65 -16.48
C ILE A 508 30.68 0.22 -16.12
N ILE A 509 30.94 -0.60 -17.13
CA ILE A 509 31.53 -1.93 -16.96
C ILE A 509 32.96 -1.84 -17.48
N ASP A 510 33.94 -2.16 -16.63
CA ASP A 510 35.38 -2.08 -16.96
C ASP A 510 35.84 -0.70 -17.46
N GLY A 511 35.21 0.39 -16.99
CA GLY A 511 35.52 1.76 -17.40
C GLY A 511 34.85 2.21 -18.71
N LYS A 512 33.95 1.40 -19.27
CA LYS A 512 33.27 1.66 -20.54
C LYS A 512 31.76 1.78 -20.38
N VAL A 513 31.15 2.72 -21.09
CA VAL A 513 29.72 3.00 -21.02
C VAL A 513 28.94 1.98 -21.86
N LYS A 514 27.99 1.26 -21.25
CA LYS A 514 27.21 0.22 -21.96
C LYS A 514 25.94 0.77 -22.62
N LEU A 515 25.67 0.31 -23.85
CA LEU A 515 24.46 0.62 -24.62
C LEU A 515 23.19 0.00 -24.02
N ARG A 516 22.14 0.80 -23.86
CA ARG A 516 20.84 0.45 -23.27
C ARG A 516 19.71 0.33 -24.28
N ASP A 517 19.63 1.25 -25.25
CA ASP A 517 18.62 1.19 -26.31
C ASP A 517 19.18 1.64 -27.67
N ILE A 518 18.50 1.18 -28.72
CA ILE A 518 18.62 1.68 -30.08
C ILE A 518 17.23 2.17 -30.46
N SER A 519 17.12 3.45 -30.85
CA SER A 519 15.84 4.03 -31.27
C SER A 519 15.97 4.65 -32.64
N PHE A 520 15.00 4.40 -33.52
CA PHE A 520 14.94 5.04 -34.83
C PHE A 520 14.34 6.43 -34.69
N ASN A 521 14.97 7.42 -35.33
CA ASN A 521 14.60 8.82 -35.17
C ASN A 521 13.23 9.13 -35.78
N GLN A 522 12.82 8.33 -36.78
CA GLN A 522 11.53 8.42 -37.46
C GLN A 522 10.43 7.55 -36.80
N GLY A 523 10.62 7.11 -35.55
CA GLY A 523 9.68 6.22 -34.86
C GLY A 523 9.77 4.76 -35.32
N SER A 524 8.67 4.02 -35.32
CA SER A 524 8.67 2.56 -35.55
C SER A 524 8.28 2.12 -36.96
N GLN A 525 7.87 3.04 -37.83
CA GLN A 525 7.40 2.72 -39.18
C GLN A 525 7.63 3.87 -40.17
N GLY A 526 7.79 3.52 -41.46
CA GLY A 526 7.99 4.49 -42.52
C GLY A 526 7.65 3.96 -43.90
N VAL A 527 7.66 4.86 -44.88
CA VAL A 527 7.39 4.55 -46.29
C VAL A 527 8.54 5.01 -47.19
N ILE A 528 8.88 4.21 -48.19
CA ILE A 528 9.88 4.54 -49.22
C ILE A 528 9.43 4.07 -50.60
N GLU A 529 9.77 4.84 -51.63
CA GLU A 529 9.47 4.51 -53.02
C GLU A 529 10.52 3.52 -53.57
N ILE A 530 10.08 2.53 -54.35
CA ILE A 530 10.93 1.42 -54.82
C ILE A 530 12.13 1.89 -55.67
N ASP A 531 12.03 3.03 -56.34
CA ASP A 531 13.09 3.62 -57.15
C ASP A 531 14.07 4.48 -56.34
N LYS A 532 13.89 4.59 -55.01
CA LYS A 532 14.73 5.36 -54.10
C LYS A 532 15.42 4.47 -53.06
N LYS A 533 16.66 4.77 -52.74
CA LYS A 533 17.31 4.29 -51.52
C LYS A 533 17.22 5.34 -50.43
N GLY A 534 17.12 4.90 -49.18
CA GLY A 534 16.92 5.79 -48.05
C GLY A 534 17.80 5.45 -46.86
N ILE A 535 17.85 6.34 -45.89
CA ILE A 535 18.56 6.13 -44.64
C ILE A 535 17.57 6.09 -43.47
N LEU A 536 17.76 5.10 -42.61
CA LEU A 536 17.09 5.04 -41.33
C LEU A 536 18.07 5.50 -40.27
N ARG A 537 17.82 6.69 -39.71
CA ARG A 537 18.66 7.26 -38.66
C ARG A 537 18.26 6.64 -37.34
N TYR A 538 19.26 6.33 -36.53
CA TYR A 538 19.08 5.76 -35.22
C TYR A 538 19.94 6.52 -34.21
N THR A 539 19.48 6.48 -32.97
CA THR A 539 20.20 7.01 -31.81
C THR A 539 20.50 5.86 -30.87
N LEU A 540 21.68 5.93 -30.26
CA LEU A 540 22.16 5.02 -29.23
C LEU A 540 21.96 5.70 -27.88
N GLU A 541 21.44 4.96 -26.91
CA GLU A 541 21.25 5.47 -25.55
C GLU A 541 22.03 4.62 -24.54
N PRO A 542 22.97 5.20 -23.77
CA PRO A 542 23.46 6.58 -23.89
C PRO A 542 24.33 6.76 -25.14
N ALA A 543 24.44 8.00 -25.66
CA ALA A 543 25.09 8.28 -26.95
C ALA A 543 26.61 8.05 -26.95
N ASN A 544 27.23 7.99 -25.77
CA ASN A 544 28.65 7.73 -25.51
C ASN A 544 28.95 6.24 -25.26
N ALA A 545 28.03 5.31 -25.55
CA ALA A 545 28.28 3.89 -25.36
C ALA A 545 29.48 3.40 -26.20
N ASP A 546 30.46 2.76 -25.55
CA ASP A 546 31.70 2.31 -26.17
C ASP A 546 31.53 0.96 -26.90
N ASP A 547 32.26 0.75 -28.01
CA ASP A 547 32.40 -0.53 -28.75
C ASP A 547 31.08 -1.22 -29.19
N VAL A 548 30.07 -0.44 -29.62
CA VAL A 548 28.82 -1.03 -30.14
C VAL A 548 28.95 -1.43 -31.61
N GLU A 549 29.22 -2.70 -31.88
CA GLU A 549 29.05 -3.27 -33.22
C GLU A 549 27.58 -3.61 -33.49
N LEU A 550 27.01 -2.99 -34.54
CA LEU A 550 25.62 -3.16 -34.95
C LEU A 550 25.49 -4.03 -36.21
N VAL A 551 24.51 -4.92 -36.19
CA VAL A 551 24.11 -5.77 -37.31
C VAL A 551 22.73 -5.31 -37.81
N PHE A 552 22.66 -5.01 -39.10
CA PHE A 552 21.43 -4.59 -39.77
C PHE A 552 20.86 -5.77 -40.56
N GLY A 553 19.54 -5.90 -40.59
CA GLY A 553 18.91 -6.98 -41.34
C GLY A 553 17.46 -6.73 -41.71
N SER A 554 16.90 -7.66 -42.48
CA SER A 554 15.51 -7.63 -42.93
C SER A 554 14.86 -8.98 -42.71
N MET A 555 13.61 -8.97 -42.25
CA MET A 555 12.78 -10.17 -42.11
C MET A 555 12.30 -10.71 -43.46
N ASP A 556 12.25 -9.85 -44.48
CA ASP A 556 11.96 -10.25 -45.86
C ASP A 556 12.88 -9.51 -46.83
N LYS A 557 13.98 -10.18 -47.19
CA LYS A 557 14.97 -9.65 -48.14
C LYS A 557 14.44 -9.52 -49.56
N LYS A 558 13.27 -10.10 -49.88
CA LYS A 558 12.61 -9.93 -51.18
C LYS A 558 11.86 -8.59 -51.26
N VAL A 559 11.58 -7.95 -50.12
CA VAL A 559 10.86 -6.67 -50.05
C VAL A 559 11.81 -5.50 -49.83
N ALA A 560 12.73 -5.59 -48.86
CA ALA A 560 13.76 -4.57 -48.63
C ALA A 560 14.99 -5.17 -47.92
N VAL A 561 16.16 -4.58 -48.11
CA VAL A 561 17.42 -5.00 -47.46
C VAL A 561 18.17 -3.81 -46.88
N PHE A 562 18.89 -4.03 -45.78
CA PHE A 562 19.90 -3.09 -45.29
C PHE A 562 21.27 -3.42 -45.86
N LYS A 563 22.03 -2.39 -46.22
CA LYS A 563 23.48 -2.45 -46.46
C LYS A 563 24.20 -1.47 -45.52
N GLU A 564 25.53 -1.41 -45.62
CA GLU A 564 26.42 -0.70 -44.69
C GLU A 564 25.91 0.68 -44.25
N GLY A 565 26.04 0.99 -42.96
CA GLY A 565 25.74 2.31 -42.39
C GLY A 565 24.25 2.66 -42.21
N GLY A 566 23.35 1.68 -42.22
CA GLY A 566 21.91 1.93 -42.05
C GLY A 566 21.19 2.40 -43.32
N ILE A 567 21.77 2.11 -44.49
CA ILE A 567 21.15 2.42 -45.79
C ILE A 567 20.19 1.31 -46.19
N LEU A 568 18.95 1.70 -46.41
CA LEU A 568 17.83 0.84 -46.79
C LEU A 568 17.64 0.85 -48.32
N TYR A 569 17.63 -0.35 -48.90
CA TYR A 569 17.39 -0.60 -50.32
C TYR A 569 16.06 -1.36 -50.48
N PRO A 570 15.05 -0.75 -51.11
CA PRO A 570 13.86 -1.46 -51.54
C PRO A 570 14.18 -2.52 -52.59
N VAL A 571 13.49 -3.66 -52.57
CA VAL A 571 13.67 -4.77 -53.52
C VAL A 571 12.38 -5.04 -54.29
N ALA A 572 11.22 -5.05 -53.62
CA ALA A 572 9.91 -5.19 -54.24
C ALA A 572 8.84 -4.41 -53.45
N PRO A 573 7.72 -3.98 -54.06
CA PRO A 573 6.63 -3.35 -53.33
C PRO A 573 6.04 -4.33 -52.32
N GLY A 574 5.86 -3.88 -51.07
CA GLY A 574 5.46 -4.76 -49.98
C GLY A 574 5.78 -4.16 -48.62
N ASN A 575 5.36 -4.85 -47.57
CA ASN A 575 5.63 -4.45 -46.19
C ASN A 575 6.59 -5.45 -45.55
N THR A 576 7.65 -4.97 -44.91
CA THR A 576 8.58 -5.83 -44.17
C THR A 576 9.12 -5.13 -42.93
N ASN A 577 9.58 -5.91 -41.96
CA ASN A 577 10.33 -5.36 -40.83
C ASN A 577 11.82 -5.45 -41.13
N VAL A 578 12.48 -4.33 -41.02
CA VAL A 578 13.94 -4.26 -40.95
C VAL A 578 14.36 -4.07 -39.50
N PHE A 579 15.59 -4.43 -39.17
CA PHE A 579 16.07 -4.37 -37.79
C PHE A 579 17.52 -3.92 -37.69
N ILE A 580 17.84 -3.31 -36.56
CA ILE A 580 19.19 -3.06 -36.07
C ILE A 580 19.33 -3.86 -34.78
N LYS A 581 20.40 -4.63 -34.63
CA LYS A 581 20.71 -5.30 -33.38
C LYS A 581 22.18 -5.19 -33.02
N THR A 582 22.50 -5.32 -31.75
CA THR A 582 23.89 -5.49 -31.33
C THR A 582 24.42 -6.84 -31.83
N LYS A 583 25.72 -6.95 -32.12
CA LYS A 583 26.33 -8.18 -32.64
C LYS A 583 26.20 -9.37 -31.70
N ASP A 584 26.18 -9.13 -30.39
CA ASP A 584 25.91 -10.13 -29.35
C ASP A 584 24.42 -10.51 -29.23
N GLY A 585 23.54 -9.82 -29.96
CA GLY A 585 22.10 -10.06 -30.02
C GLY A 585 21.32 -9.60 -28.79
N THR A 586 21.95 -8.86 -27.86
CA THR A 586 21.34 -8.43 -26.60
C THR A 586 20.26 -7.36 -26.80
N LEU A 587 20.40 -6.48 -27.80
CA LEU A 587 19.39 -5.49 -28.17
C LEU A 587 19.04 -5.65 -29.66
N GLU A 588 17.75 -5.69 -29.99
CA GLU A 588 17.24 -5.66 -31.38
C GLU A 588 16.07 -4.67 -31.46
N LYS A 589 16.19 -3.67 -32.33
CA LYS A 589 15.12 -2.73 -32.66
C LYS A 589 14.62 -2.98 -34.07
N ARG A 590 13.30 -2.96 -34.24
CA ARG A 590 12.63 -3.17 -35.53
C ARG A 590 12.00 -1.89 -36.03
N PHE A 591 11.98 -1.74 -37.35
CA PHE A 591 11.32 -0.67 -38.07
C PHE A 591 10.49 -1.28 -39.20
N ASN A 592 9.21 -0.92 -39.27
CA ASN A 592 8.31 -1.41 -40.31
C ASN A 592 8.43 -0.55 -41.57
N VAL A 593 8.97 -1.11 -42.64
CA VAL A 593 9.16 -0.46 -43.93
C VAL A 593 8.05 -0.89 -44.88
N GLN A 594 7.30 0.09 -45.39
CA GLN A 594 6.43 -0.10 -46.54
C GLN A 594 7.12 0.42 -47.80
N VAL A 595 7.42 -0.48 -48.74
CA VAL A 595 7.88 -0.15 -50.08
C VAL A 595 6.68 0.05 -50.98
N VAL A 596 6.65 1.17 -51.72
CA VAL A 596 5.58 1.52 -52.66
C VAL A 596 6.12 1.88 -54.03
N ASN A 597 5.26 1.82 -55.05
CA ASN A 597 5.59 2.38 -56.36
C ASN A 597 5.69 3.92 -56.31
N PRO A 598 6.45 4.56 -57.21
CA PRO A 598 6.64 6.00 -57.20
C PRO A 598 5.31 6.77 -57.25
N GLY A 599 5.20 7.83 -56.44
CA GLY A 599 4.01 8.69 -56.39
C GLY A 599 2.86 8.21 -55.48
N ILE A 600 2.97 7.05 -54.81
CA ILE A 600 1.97 6.58 -53.84
C ILE A 600 2.22 7.21 -52.46
N ARG A 601 1.20 7.87 -51.89
CA ARG A 601 1.21 8.40 -50.51
C ARG A 601 0.42 7.49 -49.57
N ILE A 602 0.99 7.20 -48.40
CA ILE A 602 0.32 6.44 -47.34
C ILE A 602 0.09 7.36 -46.13
N PRO A 603 -1.16 7.70 -45.78
CA PRO A 603 -1.48 8.49 -44.59
C PRO A 603 -0.99 7.79 -43.30
N GLY A 604 -0.45 8.56 -42.36
CA GLY A 604 0.01 8.03 -41.06
C GLY A 604 1.39 7.38 -41.04
N ARG A 605 2.15 7.42 -42.15
CA ARG A 605 3.56 7.01 -42.18
C ARG A 605 4.45 8.16 -42.65
N GLU A 606 5.55 8.38 -41.94
CA GLU A 606 6.57 9.33 -42.37
C GLU A 606 7.38 8.76 -43.55
N LYS A 607 7.77 9.64 -44.47
CA LYS A 607 8.67 9.27 -45.56
C LYS A 607 10.07 9.03 -45.01
N ILE A 608 10.66 7.89 -45.33
CA ILE A 608 12.07 7.61 -45.03
C ILE A 608 12.93 8.60 -45.83
N GLU A 609 13.95 9.17 -45.19
CA GLU A 609 14.86 10.14 -45.80
C GLU A 609 15.54 9.52 -47.04
N VAL A 610 15.35 10.14 -48.20
CA VAL A 610 15.85 9.65 -49.49
C VAL A 610 17.30 10.09 -49.68
N LEU A 611 18.20 9.13 -49.92
CA LEU A 611 19.61 9.38 -50.22
C LEU A 611 19.92 9.44 -51.71
N GLY A 612 19.06 8.86 -52.56
CA GLY A 612 19.25 8.85 -54.00
C GLY A 612 18.42 7.79 -54.70
N ASN A 613 18.76 7.51 -55.96
CA ASN A 613 18.12 6.43 -56.72
C ASN A 613 18.55 5.06 -56.19
N ASN A 614 17.63 4.09 -56.26
CA ASN A 614 17.87 2.71 -55.88
C ASN A 614 18.74 2.01 -56.95
N ASP A 615 19.99 1.74 -56.62
CA ASP A 615 21.01 1.07 -57.43
C ASP A 615 21.31 -0.36 -56.94
N TYR A 616 20.38 -0.96 -56.17
CA TYR A 616 20.55 -2.32 -55.65
C TYR A 616 20.55 -3.39 -56.75
N VAL A 617 21.58 -4.24 -56.75
CA VAL A 617 21.69 -5.42 -57.62
C VAL A 617 21.52 -6.68 -56.75
N PRO A 618 20.47 -7.50 -56.95
CA PRO A 618 20.26 -8.73 -56.19
C PRO A 618 21.41 -9.74 -56.38
N GLU A 619 21.86 -10.37 -55.30
CA GLU A 619 22.82 -11.48 -55.36
C GLU A 619 22.17 -12.72 -56.01
N PRO A 620 22.87 -13.49 -56.87
CA PRO A 620 22.27 -14.62 -57.59
C PRO A 620 21.85 -15.75 -56.64
N GLU A 621 20.63 -16.27 -56.80
CA GLU A 621 20.13 -17.41 -56.01
C GLU A 621 20.92 -18.70 -56.35
N PRO A 622 21.27 -19.54 -55.36
CA PRO A 622 21.88 -20.84 -55.61
C PRO A 622 20.88 -21.80 -56.28
N GLU A 623 21.34 -22.60 -57.25
CA GLU A 623 20.47 -23.45 -58.09
C GLU A 623 19.69 -24.52 -57.30
N PRO A 624 18.42 -24.80 -57.68
CA PRO A 624 17.58 -25.78 -57.00
C PRO A 624 17.85 -27.22 -57.49
N GLU A 625 18.05 -28.15 -56.56
CA GLU A 625 18.11 -29.59 -56.88
C GLU A 625 16.73 -30.13 -57.33
N LYS A 626 16.75 -31.02 -58.33
CA LYS A 626 15.58 -31.57 -59.03
C LYS A 626 14.80 -32.59 -58.19
N PRO A 627 13.46 -32.69 -58.36
CA PRO A 627 12.62 -33.60 -57.58
C PRO A 627 12.51 -35.00 -58.22
N GLY A 628 12.63 -36.06 -57.39
CA GLY A 628 12.25 -37.43 -57.74
C GLY A 628 11.07 -37.91 -56.87
N VAL A 629 10.09 -38.55 -57.50
CA VAL A 629 8.88 -39.19 -56.91
C VAL A 629 9.19 -40.67 -56.59
N PRO A 630 8.53 -41.30 -55.58
CA PRO A 630 9.15 -42.28 -54.69
C PRO A 630 8.86 -43.73 -55.06
N ASP A 631 9.77 -44.65 -54.70
CA ASP A 631 9.42 -46.02 -54.33
C ASP A 631 10.49 -46.64 -53.41
N ASP A 632 10.03 -47.64 -52.67
CA ASP A 632 10.46 -48.20 -51.41
C ASP A 632 11.93 -48.63 -51.23
N LYS A 633 12.37 -48.51 -49.97
CA LYS A 633 13.51 -49.20 -49.31
C LYS A 633 14.91 -48.94 -49.88
N LYS A 634 15.54 -47.86 -49.41
CA LYS A 634 16.99 -47.83 -49.13
C LYS A 634 17.27 -47.18 -47.76
N PRO A 635 18.28 -47.67 -47.03
CA PRO A 635 18.47 -47.38 -45.61
C PRO A 635 18.81 -45.91 -45.39
N ASP A 636 18.40 -45.38 -44.22
CA ASP A 636 18.73 -44.03 -43.78
C ASP A 636 20.22 -43.72 -44.02
N PRO A 637 20.55 -42.48 -44.45
CA PRO A 637 21.94 -42.05 -44.47
C PRO A 637 22.50 -42.26 -43.06
N ILE A 638 23.65 -42.93 -42.97
CA ILE A 638 24.39 -43.08 -41.71
C ILE A 638 24.61 -41.66 -41.19
N LYS A 639 23.83 -41.29 -40.16
CA LYS A 639 24.07 -40.08 -39.39
C LYS A 639 25.52 -40.16 -38.94
N PRO A 640 26.35 -39.10 -39.09
CA PRO A 640 27.61 -39.06 -38.39
C PRO A 640 27.30 -39.37 -36.93
N GLU A 641 27.90 -40.43 -36.41
CA GLU A 641 27.68 -40.88 -35.05
C GLU A 641 28.17 -39.72 -34.16
N LEU A 642 27.22 -38.89 -33.72
CA LEU A 642 27.51 -37.77 -32.85
C LEU A 642 28.09 -38.37 -31.59
N ASP A 643 29.33 -38.03 -31.28
CA ASP A 643 30.03 -38.52 -30.09
C ASP A 643 29.13 -38.25 -28.86
N PRO A 644 28.59 -39.31 -28.22
CA PRO A 644 27.68 -39.15 -27.09
C PRO A 644 28.36 -38.47 -25.89
N ASP A 645 29.69 -38.37 -25.89
CA ASP A 645 30.47 -37.69 -24.85
C ASP A 645 30.62 -36.17 -25.09
N VAL A 646 30.21 -35.63 -26.24
CA VAL A 646 30.38 -34.20 -26.58
C VAL A 646 29.04 -33.45 -26.48
N ALA A 647 29.01 -32.41 -25.65
CA ALA A 647 27.82 -31.56 -25.50
C ALA A 647 27.60 -30.72 -26.77
N ILE A 648 26.38 -30.78 -27.32
CA ILE A 648 25.93 -30.04 -28.51
C ILE A 648 25.05 -28.86 -28.09
N SER A 649 24.34 -28.99 -26.98
CA SER A 649 23.68 -27.86 -26.31
C SER A 649 23.96 -27.88 -24.81
N LEU A 650 23.97 -26.68 -24.24
CA LEU A 650 24.09 -26.42 -22.82
C LEU A 650 22.89 -25.56 -22.42
N PHE A 651 22.17 -25.97 -21.39
CA PHE A 651 21.01 -25.24 -20.88
C PHE A 651 21.00 -25.31 -19.36
N MET A 652 20.30 -24.38 -18.72
CA MET A 652 20.15 -24.40 -17.27
C MET A 652 18.75 -24.91 -16.93
N ASN A 653 18.67 -26.02 -16.18
CA ASN A 653 17.42 -26.61 -15.71
C ASN A 653 16.66 -25.67 -14.76
N ARG A 654 17.40 -24.77 -14.10
CA ARG A 654 16.86 -23.70 -13.26
C ARG A 654 17.69 -22.44 -13.46
N GLN A 655 17.12 -21.43 -14.09
CA GLN A 655 17.85 -20.24 -14.55
C GLN A 655 18.37 -19.33 -13.43
N SER A 656 17.95 -19.55 -12.17
CA SER A 656 18.35 -18.70 -11.06
C SER A 656 17.94 -19.25 -9.69
N ASP A 657 18.55 -18.71 -8.64
CA ASP A 657 18.28 -19.11 -7.25
C ASP A 657 18.63 -18.05 -6.20
N VAL A 658 18.14 -18.25 -4.98
CA VAL A 658 18.44 -17.41 -3.81
C VAL A 658 19.36 -18.18 -2.86
N ILE A 659 20.44 -17.54 -2.43
CA ILE A 659 21.48 -18.11 -1.57
C ILE A 659 21.61 -17.21 -0.34
N THR A 660 21.59 -17.79 0.86
CA THR A 660 21.85 -17.01 2.09
C THR A 660 23.32 -16.62 2.17
N GLU A 661 23.61 -15.39 2.58
CA GLU A 661 24.96 -14.89 2.82
C GLU A 661 25.78 -15.86 3.71
N GLY A 662 27.03 -16.11 3.31
CA GLY A 662 27.92 -17.06 3.99
C GLY A 662 27.62 -18.55 3.72
N LYS A 663 26.60 -18.89 2.92
CA LYS A 663 26.34 -20.27 2.47
C LYS A 663 26.95 -20.56 1.11
N THR A 664 27.07 -21.85 0.80
CA THR A 664 27.48 -22.34 -0.51
C THR A 664 26.32 -22.97 -1.27
N PHE A 665 26.41 -22.98 -2.60
CA PHE A 665 25.42 -23.53 -3.50
C PHE A 665 26.11 -24.32 -4.61
N ASN A 666 25.69 -25.58 -4.85
CA ASN A 666 26.24 -26.38 -5.93
C ASN A 666 25.46 -26.13 -7.22
N LEU A 667 26.08 -25.47 -8.19
CA LEU A 667 25.46 -25.13 -9.47
C LEU A 667 25.47 -26.30 -10.46
N GLU A 668 26.43 -27.21 -10.34
CA GLU A 668 26.65 -28.27 -11.32
C GLU A 668 25.40 -29.11 -11.62
N PRO A 669 24.57 -29.55 -10.64
CA PRO A 669 23.37 -30.35 -10.92
C PRO A 669 22.31 -29.63 -11.78
N LEU A 670 22.35 -28.29 -11.82
CA LEU A 670 21.39 -27.51 -12.59
C LEU A 670 21.78 -27.37 -14.06
N VAL A 671 23.00 -27.72 -14.42
CA VAL A 671 23.50 -27.61 -15.80
C VAL A 671 23.03 -28.84 -16.59
N GLY A 672 22.20 -28.62 -17.60
CA GLY A 672 21.75 -29.63 -18.55
C GLY A 672 22.62 -29.65 -19.81
N THR A 673 22.93 -30.84 -20.32
CA THR A 673 23.62 -31.05 -21.60
C THR A 673 22.79 -31.93 -22.51
N TYR A 674 22.89 -31.72 -23.82
CA TYR A 674 22.42 -32.67 -24.81
C TYR A 674 23.58 -33.12 -25.71
N PRO A 675 23.80 -34.44 -25.89
CA PRO A 675 23.17 -35.53 -25.15
C PRO A 675 23.55 -35.52 -23.65
N ALA A 676 22.71 -36.10 -22.79
CA ALA A 676 22.91 -36.09 -21.33
C ALA A 676 24.18 -36.86 -20.87
N THR A 677 24.71 -37.74 -21.72
CA THR A 677 25.95 -38.49 -21.53
C THR A 677 27.21 -37.66 -21.74
N ALA A 678 27.07 -36.41 -22.22
CA ALA A 678 28.22 -35.56 -22.51
C ALA A 678 29.08 -35.25 -21.27
N LYS A 679 30.40 -35.14 -21.46
CA LYS A 679 31.37 -34.80 -20.42
C LYS A 679 31.10 -33.42 -19.84
N ARG A 680 31.04 -33.34 -18.51
CA ARG A 680 30.67 -32.14 -17.73
C ARG A 680 31.90 -31.34 -17.30
N ASN A 681 32.77 -30.99 -18.25
CA ASN A 681 33.95 -30.15 -18.00
C ASN A 681 33.56 -28.67 -18.11
N PHE A 682 32.87 -28.17 -17.09
CA PHE A 682 32.37 -26.80 -17.09
C PHE A 682 33.34 -25.80 -16.47
N ILE A 683 33.35 -24.59 -17.03
CA ILE A 683 34.00 -23.42 -16.48
C ILE A 683 32.92 -22.51 -15.93
N TYR A 684 33.08 -22.06 -14.69
CA TYR A 684 32.14 -21.20 -13.99
C TYR A 684 32.73 -19.81 -13.83
N TYR A 685 31.96 -18.79 -14.18
CA TYR A 685 32.37 -17.39 -14.06
C TYR A 685 31.25 -16.58 -13.40
N SER A 686 31.58 -15.85 -12.35
CA SER A 686 30.68 -14.92 -11.68
C SER A 686 30.98 -13.50 -12.15
N ASP A 687 29.96 -12.75 -12.59
CA ASP A 687 30.13 -11.35 -12.97
C ASP A 687 30.31 -10.42 -11.75
N HIS A 688 29.84 -10.83 -10.57
CA HIS A 688 30.08 -10.15 -9.29
C HIS A 688 30.73 -11.10 -8.28
N PRO A 689 32.05 -11.36 -8.37
CA PRO A 689 32.76 -12.29 -7.48
C PRO A 689 32.73 -11.88 -6.00
N ASN A 690 32.55 -10.59 -5.72
CA ASN A 690 32.42 -10.05 -4.36
C ASN A 690 31.04 -10.36 -3.73
N VAL A 691 30.03 -10.63 -4.56
CA VAL A 691 28.68 -11.06 -4.14
C VAL A 691 28.65 -12.58 -4.10
N ILE A 692 29.07 -13.24 -5.18
CA ILE A 692 29.18 -14.70 -5.27
C ILE A 692 30.50 -15.09 -5.91
N GLU A 693 31.34 -15.80 -5.18
CA GLU A 693 32.52 -16.44 -5.78
C GLU A 693 32.08 -17.75 -6.46
N ALA A 694 32.27 -17.86 -7.77
CA ALA A 694 32.10 -19.11 -8.51
C ALA A 694 33.41 -19.89 -8.51
N ARG A 695 33.43 -21.04 -7.85
CA ARG A 695 34.62 -21.91 -7.82
C ARG A 695 34.68 -22.83 -9.05
N PRO A 696 35.88 -23.32 -9.41
CA PRO A 696 36.07 -24.23 -10.54
C PRO A 696 35.29 -25.56 -10.42
N ASP A 697 34.95 -25.98 -9.21
CA ASP A 697 34.15 -27.18 -8.91
C ASP A 697 32.63 -26.96 -9.03
N GLY A 698 32.19 -25.78 -9.49
CA GLY A 698 30.77 -25.44 -9.60
C GLY A 698 30.12 -25.04 -8.28
N ILE A 699 30.89 -24.93 -7.19
CA ILE A 699 30.40 -24.41 -5.92
C ILE A 699 30.42 -22.87 -5.94
N LEU A 700 29.25 -22.28 -5.75
CA LEU A 700 29.08 -20.85 -5.54
C LEU A 700 29.20 -20.55 -4.04
N VAL A 701 29.95 -19.53 -3.66
CA VAL A 701 30.08 -19.06 -2.28
C VAL A 701 29.44 -17.68 -2.18
N ALA A 702 28.35 -17.55 -1.43
CA ALA A 702 27.70 -16.27 -1.18
C ALA A 702 28.53 -15.44 -0.19
N ARG A 703 29.10 -14.34 -0.68
CA ARG A 703 30.05 -13.48 0.03
C ARG A 703 29.38 -12.25 0.63
N SER A 704 28.51 -11.58 -0.12
CA SER A 704 27.79 -10.39 0.32
C SER A 704 26.42 -10.31 -0.35
N VAL A 705 25.46 -9.63 0.30
CA VAL A 705 24.11 -9.39 -0.23
C VAL A 705 24.14 -8.70 -1.59
N GLY A 706 23.34 -9.17 -2.54
CA GLY A 706 23.27 -8.64 -3.90
C GLY A 706 22.94 -9.70 -4.94
N TYR A 707 23.23 -9.43 -6.21
CA TYR A 707 23.03 -10.39 -7.30
C TYR A 707 24.33 -10.67 -8.04
N SER A 708 24.47 -11.87 -8.60
CA SER A 708 25.52 -12.21 -9.56
C SER A 708 25.00 -13.17 -10.62
N ASN A 709 25.36 -12.95 -11.88
CA ASN A 709 25.16 -13.93 -12.93
C ASN A 709 26.37 -14.86 -13.00
N ILE A 710 26.09 -16.15 -12.92
CA ILE A 710 27.08 -17.20 -13.07
C ILE A 710 26.96 -17.78 -14.47
N THR A 711 27.94 -17.48 -15.31
CA THR A 711 28.07 -18.09 -16.63
C THR A 711 28.71 -19.47 -16.48
N VAL A 712 28.08 -20.49 -17.03
CA VAL A 712 28.61 -21.85 -17.16
C VAL A 712 28.98 -22.06 -18.62
N MET A 713 30.21 -22.47 -18.90
CA MET A 713 30.70 -22.68 -20.25
C MET A 713 31.38 -24.03 -20.43
N THR A 714 31.28 -24.62 -21.61
CA THR A 714 32.13 -25.75 -22.01
C THR A 714 33.43 -25.26 -22.66
N ASP A 715 34.41 -26.16 -22.78
CA ASP A 715 35.64 -25.97 -23.55
C ASP A 715 35.42 -25.59 -25.02
N LYS A 716 34.28 -26.01 -25.60
CA LYS A 716 33.85 -25.68 -26.97
C LYS A 716 33.00 -24.42 -27.08
N GLY A 717 32.89 -23.62 -26.02
CA GLY A 717 32.25 -22.30 -26.05
C GLY A 717 30.72 -22.31 -25.99
N LEU A 718 30.09 -23.45 -25.71
CA LEU A 718 28.66 -23.44 -25.35
C LEU A 718 28.52 -22.80 -23.98
N LYS A 719 27.57 -21.87 -23.84
CA LYS A 719 27.35 -21.14 -22.58
C LYS A 719 25.88 -21.12 -22.18
N THR A 720 25.66 -21.14 -20.88
CA THR A 720 24.37 -20.86 -20.24
C THR A 720 24.62 -19.98 -19.01
N THR A 721 23.59 -19.32 -18.49
CA THR A 721 23.72 -18.40 -17.35
C THR A 721 22.79 -18.82 -16.22
N PHE A 722 23.22 -18.58 -14.99
CA PHE A 722 22.46 -18.78 -13.77
C PHE A 722 22.51 -17.52 -12.92
N ARG A 723 21.38 -16.86 -12.67
CA ARG A 723 21.36 -15.66 -11.82
C ARG A 723 21.18 -16.06 -10.35
N ALA A 724 22.13 -15.69 -9.51
CA ALA A 724 22.12 -16.02 -8.10
C ALA A 724 21.95 -14.74 -7.26
N LYS A 725 20.98 -14.74 -6.36
CA LYS A 725 20.71 -13.66 -5.42
C LYS A 725 21.21 -14.03 -4.04
N VAL A 726 22.04 -13.19 -3.43
CA VAL A 726 22.45 -13.34 -2.04
C VAL A 726 21.55 -12.51 -1.14
N VAL A 727 20.91 -13.16 -0.16
CA VAL A 727 20.10 -12.51 0.88
C VAL A 727 20.79 -12.59 2.25
N PRO A 728 20.57 -11.64 3.18
CA PRO A 728 21.12 -11.70 4.53
C PRO A 728 20.76 -13.01 5.26
N ASP A 729 21.64 -13.45 6.16
CA ASP A 729 21.29 -14.48 7.15
C ASP A 729 20.46 -13.84 8.28
N TYR A 730 19.14 -13.77 8.08
CA TYR A 730 18.22 -13.08 9.00
C TYR A 730 18.29 -13.61 10.44
N ASP A 731 18.72 -14.86 10.64
CA ASP A 731 18.87 -15.50 11.96
C ASP A 731 20.10 -15.00 12.74
N LYS A 732 21.03 -14.28 12.09
CA LYS A 732 22.27 -13.76 12.70
C LYS A 732 22.31 -12.24 12.90
N GLN A 733 21.27 -11.52 12.51
CA GLN A 733 21.19 -10.07 12.72
C GLN A 733 21.18 -9.74 14.21
N VAL A 734 22.05 -8.81 14.65
CA VAL A 734 22.18 -8.41 16.05
C VAL A 734 21.17 -7.30 16.35
N ILE A 735 20.22 -7.59 17.25
CA ILE A 735 19.22 -6.61 17.71
C ILE A 735 19.65 -6.05 19.08
N GLU A 736 19.50 -4.74 19.27
CA GLU A 736 19.74 -4.09 20.56
C GLU A 736 18.57 -3.15 20.92
N ILE A 737 18.03 -3.27 22.13
CA ILE A 737 17.00 -2.35 22.66
C ILE A 737 17.69 -1.19 23.42
N THR A 738 17.98 -0.11 22.70
CA THR A 738 18.72 1.04 23.21
C THR A 738 17.93 1.81 24.29
N SER A 739 16.60 1.95 24.18
CA SER A 739 15.77 2.66 25.17
C SER A 739 14.39 2.02 25.36
N PHE A 740 13.83 2.10 26.57
CA PHE A 740 12.43 1.77 26.84
C PHE A 740 11.93 2.56 28.06
N THR A 741 10.91 3.42 27.89
CA THR A 741 10.41 4.36 28.92
C THR A 741 8.89 4.56 28.83
N ASN A 742 8.28 5.22 29.81
CA ASN A 742 6.85 5.53 29.84
C ASN A 742 6.56 7.04 29.99
N SER A 743 5.34 7.46 29.61
CA SER A 743 4.82 8.80 29.92
C SER A 743 4.13 8.84 31.28
N GLU A 744 3.88 10.05 31.77
CA GLU A 744 2.89 10.29 32.83
C GLU A 744 1.54 9.70 32.46
N ARG A 745 0.84 9.14 33.45
CA ARG A 745 -0.52 8.62 33.31
C ARG A 745 -1.54 9.68 33.71
N ARG A 746 -2.20 10.28 32.73
CA ARG A 746 -3.25 11.31 32.93
C ARG A 746 -4.62 10.79 32.53
N SER A 747 -5.59 10.87 33.44
CA SER A 747 -6.96 10.36 33.22
C SER A 747 -7.00 8.92 32.71
N GLY A 748 -6.08 8.08 33.20
CA GLY A 748 -5.96 6.67 32.81
C GLY A 748 -5.19 6.40 31.53
N ILE A 749 -4.75 7.45 30.82
CA ILE A 749 -4.00 7.35 29.56
C ILE A 749 -2.50 7.47 29.85
N PHE A 750 -1.70 6.53 29.34
CA PHE A 750 -0.23 6.61 29.34
C PHE A 750 0.35 6.07 28.03
N ARG A 751 1.61 6.37 27.75
CA ARG A 751 2.35 5.89 26.58
C ARG A 751 3.63 5.16 27.00
N LEU A 752 4.06 4.20 26.19
CA LEU A 752 5.37 3.57 26.27
C LEU A 752 6.19 3.94 25.02
N TYR A 753 7.46 4.27 25.20
CA TYR A 753 8.40 4.64 24.15
C TYR A 753 9.53 3.64 24.14
N GLY A 754 9.89 3.09 22.98
CA GLY A 754 11.05 2.21 22.82
C GLY A 754 11.98 2.71 21.73
N GLU A 755 13.28 2.48 21.88
CA GLU A 755 14.29 2.66 20.83
C GLU A 755 15.11 1.37 20.63
N ALA A 756 15.44 1.02 19.39
CA ALA A 756 16.18 -0.20 19.06
C ALA A 756 16.97 -0.09 17.75
N THR A 757 18.00 -0.92 17.61
CA THR A 757 18.85 -1.04 16.41
C THR A 757 18.99 -2.49 15.94
N VAL A 758 19.24 -2.69 14.65
CA VAL A 758 19.66 -3.96 14.04
C VAL A 758 20.98 -3.74 13.30
N ASP A 759 22.01 -4.50 13.66
CA ASP A 759 23.39 -4.36 13.14
C ASP A 759 23.90 -2.90 13.17
N GLY A 760 23.60 -2.19 14.27
CA GLY A 760 23.98 -0.78 14.48
C GLY A 760 23.16 0.26 13.69
N LYS A 761 22.20 -0.17 12.85
CA LYS A 761 21.27 0.72 12.15
C LYS A 761 19.92 0.78 12.87
N PRO A 762 19.11 1.84 12.71
CA PRO A 762 17.80 1.93 13.35
C PRO A 762 16.92 0.71 13.03
N TYR A 763 16.39 0.03 14.05
CA TYR A 763 15.53 -1.14 13.88
C TYR A 763 14.19 -0.71 13.30
N ASN A 764 13.74 -1.41 12.27
CA ASN A 764 12.41 -1.24 11.68
C ASN A 764 11.75 -2.61 11.66
N GLY A 765 10.88 -2.87 12.62
CA GLY A 765 10.30 -4.20 12.75
C GLY A 765 9.27 -4.30 13.86
N ALA A 766 8.54 -5.41 13.82
CA ALA A 766 7.57 -5.72 14.84
C ALA A 766 8.25 -5.95 16.18
N ALA A 767 7.55 -5.58 17.24
CA ALA A 767 7.89 -5.86 18.61
C ALA A 767 6.61 -6.12 19.39
N THR A 768 6.73 -6.77 20.53
CA THR A 768 5.59 -6.97 21.44
C THR A 768 5.83 -6.16 22.70
N ILE A 769 4.87 -5.34 23.08
CA ILE A 769 4.83 -4.72 24.41
C ILE A 769 3.78 -5.44 25.25
N ILE A 770 4.24 -6.08 26.32
CA ILE A 770 3.39 -6.76 27.31
C ILE A 770 3.31 -5.85 28.52
N VAL A 771 2.11 -5.38 28.87
CA VAL A 771 1.89 -4.60 30.09
C VAL A 771 1.09 -5.43 31.08
N LYS A 772 1.61 -5.60 32.28
CA LYS A 772 0.97 -6.29 33.40
C LYS A 772 0.66 -5.29 34.50
N SER A 773 -0.49 -5.45 35.14
CA SER A 773 -0.85 -4.73 36.35
C SER A 773 -1.71 -5.64 37.20
N ASP A 774 -1.29 -5.98 38.42
CA ASP A 774 -1.96 -6.90 39.33
C ASP A 774 -2.41 -8.22 38.64
N ASP A 775 -3.69 -8.35 38.31
CA ASP A 775 -4.36 -9.50 37.67
C ASP A 775 -4.61 -9.35 36.15
N LYS A 776 -4.23 -8.24 35.52
CA LYS A 776 -4.50 -7.98 34.09
C LYS A 776 -3.22 -7.88 33.28
N VAL A 777 -3.20 -8.61 32.16
CA VAL A 777 -2.15 -8.53 31.15
C VAL A 777 -2.76 -7.99 29.86
N VAL A 778 -2.13 -6.98 29.27
CA VAL A 778 -2.47 -6.46 27.96
C VAL A 778 -1.23 -6.58 27.09
N GLU A 779 -1.27 -7.52 26.16
CA GLU A 779 -0.27 -7.65 25.11
C GLU A 779 -0.64 -6.78 23.92
N ARG A 780 0.33 -6.05 23.40
CA ARG A 780 0.17 -5.24 22.20
C ARG A 780 1.35 -5.46 21.27
N LYS A 781 1.06 -5.91 20.04
CA LYS A 781 2.03 -5.83 18.95
C LYS A 781 2.20 -4.37 18.54
N VAL A 782 3.44 -3.92 18.48
CA VAL A 782 3.84 -2.55 18.16
C VAL A 782 4.94 -2.59 17.11
N TYR A 783 5.23 -1.45 16.49
CA TYR A 783 6.15 -1.40 15.36
C TYR A 783 7.16 -0.27 15.52
N PHE A 784 8.45 -0.59 15.35
CA PHE A 784 9.53 0.39 15.35
C PHE A 784 9.64 1.08 13.99
N ASN A 785 9.56 2.41 13.97
CA ASN A 785 9.84 3.24 12.80
C ASN A 785 11.08 4.10 13.09
N ALA A 786 12.08 4.03 12.20
CA ALA A 786 13.39 4.65 12.34
C ALA A 786 14.03 4.38 13.71
N GLY A 787 13.94 3.13 14.18
CA GLY A 787 14.47 2.73 15.47
C GLY A 787 13.66 3.21 16.66
N LYS A 788 12.43 3.74 16.49
CA LYS A 788 11.57 4.21 17.60
C LYS A 788 10.16 3.65 17.56
N VAL A 789 9.56 3.38 18.72
CA VAL A 789 8.16 2.93 18.84
C VAL A 789 7.42 3.68 19.94
N VAL A 790 6.12 3.93 19.74
CA VAL A 790 5.24 4.52 20.77
C VAL A 790 3.94 3.71 20.89
N ALA A 791 3.57 3.31 22.11
CA ALA A 791 2.34 2.57 22.38
C ALA A 791 1.47 3.29 23.40
N LYS A 792 0.22 3.64 23.02
CA LYS A 792 -0.73 4.38 23.87
C LYS A 792 -1.74 3.44 24.55
N TYR A 793 -1.81 3.46 25.87
CA TYR A 793 -2.78 2.73 26.68
C TYR A 793 -3.85 3.70 27.19
N LEU A 794 -5.11 3.26 27.20
CA LEU A 794 -6.28 4.05 27.60
C LEU A 794 -6.82 3.57 28.96
N GLY A 795 -7.68 4.39 29.58
CA GLY A 795 -8.33 4.01 30.85
C GLY A 795 -9.23 2.76 30.77
N GLY A 796 -9.67 2.39 29.56
CA GLY A 796 -10.36 1.12 29.32
C GLY A 796 -9.43 -0.10 29.30
N ASP A 797 -8.15 0.09 28.92
CA ASP A 797 -7.14 -0.97 28.96
C ASP A 797 -6.77 -1.27 30.42
N PHE A 798 -6.60 -0.23 31.23
CA PHE A 798 -6.34 -0.36 32.67
C PHE A 798 -7.13 0.65 33.48
N ALA A 799 -7.98 0.15 34.39
CA ALA A 799 -8.81 0.96 35.28
C ALA A 799 -7.98 1.96 36.10
N LEU A 800 -8.57 3.12 36.42
CA LEU A 800 -7.93 4.21 37.19
C LEU A 800 -7.47 3.78 38.60
N SER A 801 -8.05 2.71 39.15
CA SER A 801 -7.68 2.15 40.45
C SER A 801 -6.32 1.44 40.43
N ARG A 802 -5.86 0.94 39.27
CA ARG A 802 -4.60 0.20 39.14
C ARG A 802 -3.39 1.11 39.33
N SER A 803 -2.41 0.65 40.11
CA SER A 803 -1.31 1.47 40.61
C SER A 803 0.10 0.94 40.38
N ARG A 804 0.26 -0.33 39.99
CA ARG A 804 1.57 -0.93 39.69
C ARG A 804 1.54 -1.54 38.29
N PHE A 805 2.51 -1.18 37.47
CA PHE A 805 2.64 -1.65 36.11
C PHE A 805 4.04 -2.21 35.87
N GLU A 806 4.09 -3.33 35.17
CA GLU A 806 5.30 -3.89 34.59
C GLU A 806 5.10 -3.93 33.07
N ALA A 807 5.99 -3.30 32.31
CA ALA A 807 5.95 -3.32 30.87
C ALA A 807 7.21 -3.98 30.33
N THR A 808 7.07 -4.95 29.43
CA THR A 808 8.16 -5.64 28.75
C THR A 808 8.06 -5.37 27.25
N LEU A 809 9.12 -4.82 26.66
CA LEU A 809 9.31 -4.73 25.22
C LEU A 809 10.11 -5.93 24.75
N LYS A 810 9.59 -6.69 23.80
CA LYS A 810 10.24 -7.88 23.22
C LYS A 810 10.44 -7.71 21.72
N ILE A 811 11.67 -7.94 21.25
CA ILE A 811 12.05 -7.92 19.84
C ILE A 811 12.82 -9.22 19.54
N ARG A 812 12.20 -10.15 18.80
CA ARG A 812 12.74 -11.52 18.59
C ARG A 812 13.11 -12.18 19.93
N ASN A 813 14.40 -12.41 20.17
CA ASN A 813 14.96 -13.03 21.38
C ASN A 813 15.38 -12.00 22.45
N GLU A 814 15.39 -10.71 22.12
CA GLU A 814 15.77 -9.63 23.02
C GLU A 814 14.55 -9.06 23.75
N GLU A 815 14.72 -8.72 25.03
CA GLU A 815 13.67 -8.08 25.82
C GLU A 815 14.19 -7.04 26.82
N LYS A 816 13.36 -6.04 27.10
CA LYS A 816 13.65 -4.99 28.09
C LYS A 816 12.40 -4.67 28.89
N THR A 817 12.52 -4.67 30.22
CA THR A 817 11.39 -4.47 31.13
C THR A 817 11.57 -3.19 31.94
N ILE A 818 10.47 -2.45 32.13
CA ILE A 818 10.37 -1.32 33.05
C ILE A 818 9.18 -1.48 34.00
N ARG A 819 9.28 -0.88 35.19
CA ARG A 819 8.20 -0.84 36.18
C ARG A 819 7.86 0.59 36.53
N PHE A 820 6.56 0.87 36.65
CA PHE A 820 6.08 2.22 36.96
C PHE A 820 4.79 2.21 37.79
N GLY A 821 4.60 3.28 38.55
CA GLY A 821 3.51 3.50 39.49
C GLY A 821 2.25 4.09 38.87
N LYS A 822 1.34 4.52 39.74
CA LYS A 822 -0.03 4.90 39.39
C LYS A 822 -0.09 6.05 38.40
N TYR A 823 0.86 6.98 38.50
CA TYR A 823 0.93 8.18 37.70
C TYR A 823 2.06 8.12 36.66
N GLY A 824 2.71 6.97 36.50
CA GLY A 824 3.83 6.77 35.57
C GLY A 824 5.22 6.98 36.19
N GLU A 825 5.32 7.33 37.46
CA GLU A 825 6.59 7.41 38.18
C GLU A 825 7.33 6.07 38.18
N ILE A 826 8.66 6.10 38.06
CA ILE A 826 9.47 4.93 38.39
C ILE A 826 9.21 4.59 39.86
N LEU A 827 8.94 3.32 40.15
CA LEU A 827 8.68 2.89 41.52
C LEU A 827 9.94 3.13 42.37
N THR A 828 9.78 3.69 43.57
CA THR A 828 10.90 4.06 44.44
C THR A 828 11.77 2.87 44.86
N GLU A 829 11.23 1.66 44.81
CA GLU A 829 11.96 0.40 45.04
C GLU A 829 12.91 0.01 43.89
N ASP A 830 12.76 0.61 42.71
CA ASP A 830 13.62 0.41 41.54
C ASP A 830 14.62 1.58 41.33
N LEU A 831 14.61 2.59 42.22
CA LEU A 831 15.48 3.77 42.19
C LEU A 831 16.66 3.57 43.15
N GLU A 832 17.74 2.95 42.68
CA GLU A 832 19.03 3.01 43.36
C GLU A 832 19.72 4.38 43.08
N ASP A 833 20.40 4.94 44.09
CA ASP A 833 21.23 6.16 43.99
C ASP A 833 20.57 7.38 43.33
N ILE A 834 19.43 7.83 43.88
CA ILE A 834 18.78 9.08 43.46
C ILE A 834 19.47 10.31 44.06
N ARG A 835 19.79 11.32 43.24
CA ARG A 835 20.50 12.54 43.65
C ARG A 835 19.87 13.79 43.03
N ILE A 836 19.64 14.80 43.87
CA ILE A 836 19.29 16.14 43.40
C ILE A 836 20.59 16.90 43.12
N ILE A 837 21.00 16.91 41.85
CA ILE A 837 22.26 17.51 41.38
C ILE A 837 22.25 19.02 41.60
N SER A 838 21.19 19.71 41.18
CA SER A 838 21.02 21.16 41.37
C SER A 838 19.62 21.52 41.86
N LEU A 839 19.54 22.59 42.65
CA LEU A 839 18.31 23.27 43.05
C LEU A 839 18.65 24.75 43.16
N GLU A 840 18.14 25.55 42.24
CA GLU A 840 18.54 26.94 42.04
C GLU A 840 17.32 27.83 41.83
N ASN A 841 17.48 29.10 42.17
CA ASN A 841 16.50 30.15 41.92
C ASN A 841 17.03 31.08 40.83
N THR A 842 16.13 31.56 39.98
CA THR A 842 16.39 32.67 39.06
C THR A 842 15.34 33.76 39.26
N GLU A 843 15.82 34.99 39.49
CA GLU A 843 14.98 36.17 39.64
C GLU A 843 14.40 36.60 38.27
N ARG A 844 13.12 36.97 38.24
CA ARG A 844 12.48 37.62 37.09
C ARG A 844 11.76 38.89 37.54
N HIS A 845 11.72 39.89 36.67
CA HIS A 845 11.12 41.20 36.96
C HIS A 845 9.68 41.08 37.50
N SER A 846 9.28 42.03 38.36
CA SER A 846 7.91 42.20 38.86
C SER A 846 7.42 41.15 39.87
N GLY A 847 8.27 40.70 40.80
CA GLY A 847 7.86 39.80 41.88
C GLY A 847 7.58 38.37 41.43
N ILE A 848 8.24 37.93 40.36
CA ILE A 848 8.17 36.55 39.84
C ILE A 848 9.53 35.91 40.05
N PHE A 849 9.57 34.73 40.66
CA PHE A 849 10.80 33.96 40.77
C PHE A 849 10.60 32.54 40.25
N ARG A 850 11.68 31.95 39.73
CA ARG A 850 11.65 30.63 39.12
C ARG A 850 12.61 29.70 39.85
N VAL A 851 12.10 28.56 40.29
CA VAL A 851 12.90 27.47 40.87
C VAL A 851 13.19 26.45 39.77
N ASN A 852 14.47 26.14 39.58
CA ASN A 852 14.97 25.15 38.63
C ASN A 852 15.71 24.05 39.40
N ALA A 853 15.59 22.80 38.95
CA ALA A 853 16.37 21.70 39.52
C ALA A 853 16.70 20.65 38.46
N TYR A 854 17.80 19.92 38.69
CA TYR A 854 18.21 18.78 37.90
C TYR A 854 18.42 17.56 38.81
N VAL A 855 17.84 16.42 38.43
CA VAL A 855 17.80 15.19 39.24
C VAL A 855 18.31 14.02 38.42
N GLU A 856 19.13 13.18 39.03
CA GLU A 856 19.62 11.92 38.45
C GLU A 856 19.23 10.73 39.33
N ALA A 857 19.07 9.58 38.70
CA ALA A 857 18.96 8.29 39.37
C ALA A 857 19.83 7.28 38.62
N ASN A 858 20.63 6.48 39.33
CA ASN A 858 21.59 5.55 38.74
C ASN A 858 22.55 6.20 37.71
N GLY A 859 22.97 7.46 37.97
CA GLY A 859 23.84 8.22 37.07
C GLY A 859 23.21 8.60 35.73
N LYS A 860 21.88 8.55 35.61
CA LYS A 860 21.12 8.97 34.42
C LYS A 860 20.05 10.01 34.77
N PRO A 861 19.63 10.86 33.81
CA PRO A 861 18.59 11.87 34.06
C PRO A 861 17.28 11.25 34.55
N TYR A 862 16.76 11.71 35.69
CA TYR A 862 15.55 11.17 36.31
C TYR A 862 14.27 11.64 35.62
N THR A 863 13.32 10.75 35.39
CA THR A 863 11.97 11.09 34.89
C THR A 863 10.92 10.54 35.83
N GLY A 864 10.15 11.41 36.48
CA GLY A 864 9.16 11.02 37.49
C GLY A 864 8.65 12.17 38.35
N TYR A 865 7.76 11.87 39.31
CA TYR A 865 7.19 12.91 40.18
C TYR A 865 8.16 13.38 41.25
N THR A 866 8.12 14.69 41.49
CA THR A 866 8.84 15.38 42.55
C THR A 866 7.87 16.27 43.33
N THR A 867 8.21 16.56 44.58
CA THR A 867 7.46 17.52 45.39
C THR A 867 8.34 18.73 45.62
N LEU A 868 7.90 19.90 45.14
CA LEU A 868 8.53 21.18 45.43
C LEU A 868 7.64 21.97 46.40
N GLU A 869 8.13 22.19 47.61
CA GLU A 869 7.52 23.06 48.61
C GLU A 869 8.27 24.37 48.63
N VAL A 870 7.57 25.49 48.50
CA VAL A 870 8.14 26.81 48.71
C VAL A 870 7.40 27.45 49.87
N GLU A 871 8.13 27.84 50.90
CA GLU A 871 7.62 28.43 52.13
C GLU A 871 8.17 29.84 52.30
N ALA A 872 7.29 30.80 52.59
CA ALA A 872 7.69 32.13 53.06
C ALA A 872 7.98 32.09 54.58
N LEU A 873 8.86 32.96 55.08
CA LEU A 873 9.28 32.96 56.50
C LEU A 873 8.15 33.04 57.54
N ASP A 874 6.96 33.53 57.17
CA ASP A 874 5.79 33.61 58.05
C ASP A 874 4.97 32.31 58.11
N GLY A 875 5.46 31.24 57.46
CA GLY A 875 4.88 29.90 57.48
C GLY A 875 3.89 29.62 56.35
N LYS A 876 3.73 30.53 55.37
CA LYS A 876 2.85 30.26 54.23
C LYS A 876 3.56 29.42 53.17
N THR A 877 3.05 28.21 52.96
CA THR A 877 3.65 27.22 52.05
C THR A 877 2.80 26.98 50.81
N ILE A 878 3.45 26.89 49.65
CA ILE A 878 2.89 26.38 48.41
C ILE A 878 3.60 25.07 48.06
N THR A 879 2.84 23.97 48.08
CA THR A 879 3.31 22.65 47.66
C THR A 879 2.89 22.38 46.23
N SER A 880 3.84 22.07 45.36
CA SER A 880 3.64 21.70 43.96
C SER A 880 4.14 20.29 43.71
N LYS A 881 3.28 19.40 43.19
CA LYS A 881 3.73 18.14 42.58
C LYS A 881 4.13 18.41 41.13
N LEU A 882 5.37 18.13 40.79
CA LEU A 882 5.96 18.41 39.48
C LEU A 882 6.44 17.10 38.84
N TRP A 883 6.44 17.05 37.51
CA TRP A 883 6.99 15.95 36.75
C TRP A 883 8.38 16.34 36.23
N ALA A 884 9.43 15.69 36.72
CA ALA A 884 10.76 15.81 36.16
C ALA A 884 10.78 15.13 34.78
N LYS A 885 11.26 15.84 33.76
CA LYS A 885 11.44 15.29 32.41
C LYS A 885 12.92 15.36 32.08
N GLU A 886 13.53 14.19 31.83
CA GLU A 886 14.97 14.10 31.52
C GLU A 886 15.84 14.83 32.56
N GLY A 887 15.50 14.64 33.83
CA GLY A 887 16.17 15.25 34.99
C GLY A 887 15.70 16.65 35.32
N TYR A 888 15.10 17.41 34.40
CA TYR A 888 14.79 18.82 34.60
C TYR A 888 13.43 19.08 35.26
N ILE A 889 13.43 20.04 36.20
CA ILE A 889 12.26 20.53 36.91
C ILE A 889 12.28 22.06 36.87
N VAL A 890 11.16 22.67 36.45
CA VAL A 890 11.03 24.14 36.40
C VAL A 890 9.65 24.55 36.94
N ARG A 891 9.62 25.50 37.87
CA ARG A 891 8.38 26.08 38.39
C ARG A 891 8.53 27.58 38.66
N GLU A 892 7.61 28.37 38.13
CA GLU A 892 7.50 29.80 38.42
C GLU A 892 6.50 30.05 39.55
N PHE A 893 6.82 31.04 40.39
CA PHE A 893 6.01 31.51 41.48
C PHE A 893 5.90 33.03 41.41
N THR A 894 4.78 33.56 41.91
CA THR A 894 4.61 35.00 42.12
C THR A 894 4.63 35.28 43.62
N ALA A 895 5.34 36.34 44.05
CA ALA A 895 5.38 36.75 45.46
C ALA A 895 3.97 37.02 46.00
N ALA A 896 3.07 37.55 45.17
CA ALA A 896 1.67 37.73 45.52
C ALA A 896 0.93 36.43 45.90
N SER A 897 1.37 35.27 45.40
CA SER A 897 0.80 33.97 45.81
C SER A 897 1.05 33.69 47.29
N PHE A 898 2.11 34.27 47.86
CA PHE A 898 2.47 34.17 49.27
C PHE A 898 1.89 35.32 50.11
N GLY A 899 1.44 36.42 49.51
CA GLY A 899 0.94 37.60 50.23
C GLY A 899 1.86 38.78 49.98
N LEU A 900 1.35 40.00 50.12
CA LEU A 900 2.17 41.20 49.91
C LEU A 900 3.10 41.39 51.12
N GLY A 901 4.42 41.44 50.89
CA GLY A 901 5.42 41.80 51.91
C GLY A 901 6.47 40.76 52.25
N HIS A 902 6.58 39.63 51.54
CA HIS A 902 7.59 38.60 51.82
C HIS A 902 8.79 38.68 50.88
N ASP A 903 9.97 38.83 51.46
CA ASP A 903 11.26 38.93 50.79
C ASP A 903 12.18 37.73 51.05
N ASP A 904 11.74 36.70 51.78
CA ASP A 904 12.55 35.52 52.10
C ASP A 904 11.74 34.22 51.90
N PHE A 905 12.35 33.26 51.20
CA PHE A 905 11.73 32.00 50.82
C PHE A 905 12.66 30.81 51.03
N VAL A 906 12.05 29.66 51.33
CA VAL A 906 12.71 28.36 51.42
C VAL A 906 12.05 27.42 50.42
N ALA A 907 12.79 27.00 49.40
CA ALA A 907 12.38 25.95 48.47
C ALA A 907 12.95 24.60 48.92
N THR A 908 12.08 23.65 49.23
CA THR A 908 12.43 22.25 49.49
C THR A 908 11.99 21.40 48.30
N LEU A 909 12.94 20.75 47.62
CA LEU A 909 12.65 19.72 46.63
C LEU A 909 12.85 18.33 47.25
N THR A 910 11.85 17.47 47.09
CA THR A 910 11.87 16.08 47.57
C THR A 910 11.63 15.14 46.39
N VAL A 911 12.52 14.14 46.23
CA VAL A 911 12.41 13.07 45.22
C VAL A 911 12.81 11.74 45.85
N GLY A 912 11.86 10.79 45.94
CA GLY A 912 12.09 9.55 46.69
C GLY A 912 12.45 9.85 48.16
N SER A 913 13.58 9.33 48.63
CA SER A 913 14.16 9.64 49.96
C SER A 913 15.05 10.87 49.98
N GLU A 914 15.43 11.41 48.82
CA GLU A 914 16.37 12.53 48.71
C GLU A 914 15.66 13.87 48.84
N ARG A 915 16.27 14.78 49.60
CA ARG A 915 15.73 16.11 49.90
C ARG A 915 16.83 17.16 49.76
N LYS A 916 16.57 18.22 49.00
CA LYS A 916 17.45 19.39 48.87
C LYS A 916 16.68 20.66 49.19
N VAL A 917 17.34 21.56 49.92
CA VAL A 917 16.76 22.82 50.39
C VAL A 917 17.56 23.99 49.80
N LEU A 918 16.85 25.00 49.34
CA LEU A 918 17.39 26.25 48.81
C LEU A 918 16.74 27.42 49.55
N HIS A 919 17.57 28.27 50.15
CA HIS A 919 17.14 29.54 50.75
C HIS A 919 17.43 30.67 49.76
N PHE A 920 16.47 31.58 49.55
CA PHE A 920 16.65 32.74 48.68
C PHE A 920 15.76 33.91 49.11
N SER A 921 16.21 35.13 48.81
CA SER A 921 15.54 36.38 49.19
C SER A 921 15.22 37.24 47.95
N TYR A 922 14.20 38.10 48.03
CA TYR A 922 13.72 38.96 46.95
C TYR A 922 13.31 40.36 47.45
N ASP A 923 13.85 41.42 46.85
CA ASP A 923 13.49 42.81 47.18
C ASP A 923 12.20 43.25 46.47
N LEU A 924 11.08 43.24 47.20
CA LEU A 924 9.76 43.66 46.70
C LEU A 924 9.64 45.17 46.43
N THR A 925 10.62 45.99 46.82
CA THR A 925 10.57 47.46 46.68
C THR A 925 11.13 47.99 45.37
N LYS A 926 11.73 47.12 44.54
CA LYS A 926 12.25 47.51 43.21
C LYS A 926 11.16 47.44 42.14
N PRO A 927 10.74 48.58 41.55
CA PRO A 927 9.75 48.56 40.50
C PRO A 927 10.39 48.11 39.17
N ALA A 928 9.62 47.39 38.34
CA ALA A 928 10.09 46.90 37.02
C ALA A 928 10.23 48.00 35.96
N TYR A 929 9.69 49.19 36.25
CA TYR A 929 9.89 50.45 35.54
C TYR A 929 10.20 51.52 36.60
N GLY A 930 10.98 52.55 36.28
CA GLY A 930 11.55 53.51 37.26
C GLY A 930 10.57 54.09 38.29
N ALA A 931 11.11 54.66 39.37
CA ALA A 931 10.35 55.13 40.52
C ALA A 931 9.22 56.14 40.16
N ASN A 932 8.01 55.86 40.67
CA ASN A 932 6.75 56.61 40.51
C ASN A 932 6.15 56.66 39.10
N PRO A 933 5.69 55.50 38.56
CA PRO A 933 4.96 55.45 37.29
C PRO A 933 3.64 56.23 37.34
N VAL A 934 3.37 57.10 36.35
CA VAL A 934 2.06 57.74 36.20
C VAL A 934 1.13 56.74 35.51
N VAL A 935 0.27 56.10 36.29
CA VAL A 935 -0.73 55.16 35.77
C VAL A 935 -1.94 55.95 35.25
N LYS A 936 -2.33 55.71 34.00
CA LYS A 936 -3.54 56.27 33.40
C LYS A 936 -4.45 55.17 32.91
N ILE A 937 -5.59 55.00 33.57
CA ILE A 937 -6.64 54.09 33.11
C ILE A 937 -7.39 54.79 31.98
N LEU A 938 -7.20 54.31 30.76
CA LEU A 938 -7.80 54.89 29.56
C LEU A 938 -9.30 54.58 29.49
N TYR A 939 -9.65 53.37 29.88
CA TYR A 939 -11.01 52.88 29.75
C TYR A 939 -11.35 51.80 30.76
N PHE A 940 -12.53 51.88 31.37
CA PHE A 940 -13.09 50.80 32.17
C PHE A 940 -14.60 50.74 31.94
N ARG A 941 -15.09 49.68 31.26
CA ARG A 941 -16.52 49.51 30.97
C ARG A 941 -17.03 48.14 31.35
N ASN A 942 -18.35 48.11 31.52
CA ASN A 942 -19.13 46.89 31.43
C ASN A 942 -19.73 46.76 30.01
N SER A 943 -19.73 45.56 29.44
CA SER A 943 -20.60 45.17 28.32
C SER A 943 -21.54 44.05 28.76
N ALA A 944 -22.83 44.34 28.83
CA ALA A 944 -23.87 43.35 29.16
C ALA A 944 -24.68 42.99 27.90
N THR A 945 -24.76 41.70 27.57
CA THR A 945 -25.57 41.17 26.46
C THR A 945 -26.90 40.62 26.98
N ARG A 946 -28.03 41.04 26.40
CA ARG A 946 -29.42 40.82 26.90
C ARG A 946 -29.84 39.36 27.10
N THR A 947 -29.10 38.38 26.60
CA THR A 947 -29.57 36.98 26.48
C THR A 947 -28.87 35.99 27.40
N SER A 948 -27.86 36.40 28.16
CA SER A 948 -27.14 35.52 29.09
C SER A 948 -26.91 36.20 30.42
N ALA A 949 -27.12 35.49 31.52
CA ALA A 949 -26.90 35.89 32.91
C ALA A 949 -25.41 36.18 33.25
N ARG A 950 -24.73 36.99 32.44
CA ARG A 950 -23.29 37.27 32.48
C ARG A 950 -22.99 38.72 32.13
N PHE A 951 -21.93 39.27 32.72
CA PHE A 951 -21.41 40.58 32.34
C PHE A 951 -19.88 40.55 32.31
N THR A 952 -19.30 41.31 31.38
CA THR A 952 -17.84 41.37 31.20
C THR A 952 -17.35 42.78 31.48
N LEU A 953 -16.34 42.88 32.35
CA LEU A 953 -15.61 44.11 32.59
C LEU A 953 -14.36 44.12 31.71
N THR A 954 -14.15 45.20 30.97
CA THR A 954 -12.94 45.43 30.17
C THR A 954 -12.23 46.66 30.68
N ALA A 955 -10.91 46.56 30.86
CA ALA A 955 -10.06 47.65 31.28
C ALA A 955 -8.89 47.84 30.29
N GLU A 956 -8.54 49.10 30.02
CA GLU A 956 -7.30 49.48 29.35
C GLU A 956 -6.51 50.47 30.21
N ALA A 957 -5.21 50.22 30.38
CA ALA A 957 -4.33 51.04 31.20
C ALA A 957 -2.99 51.29 30.52
N MET A 958 -2.44 52.49 30.75
CA MET A 958 -1.09 52.85 30.37
C MET A 958 -0.28 53.26 31.60
N VAL A 959 1.03 53.04 31.51
CA VAL A 959 2.03 53.51 32.47
C VAL A 959 3.09 54.29 31.70
N ASP A 960 3.29 55.56 32.05
CA ASP A 960 4.26 56.46 31.41
C ASP A 960 4.15 56.50 29.87
N GLY A 961 2.92 56.46 29.37
CA GLY A 961 2.60 56.51 27.93
C GLY A 961 2.76 55.19 27.16
N LYS A 962 3.05 54.07 27.84
CA LYS A 962 3.10 52.72 27.24
C LYS A 962 1.98 51.82 27.77
N PRO A 963 1.53 50.81 27.00
CA PRO A 963 0.55 49.83 27.47
C PRO A 963 1.02 49.14 28.76
N PHE A 964 0.15 49.05 29.75
CA PHE A 964 0.45 48.35 31.00
C PHE A 964 0.45 46.84 30.79
N ASP A 965 1.57 46.17 31.11
CA ASP A 965 1.67 44.72 31.19
C ASP A 965 1.97 44.31 32.63
N GLY A 966 1.01 43.65 33.27
CA GLY A 966 1.14 43.33 34.69
C GLY A 966 -0.15 42.79 35.28
N TYR A 967 -0.20 42.71 36.60
CA TYR A 967 -1.40 42.28 37.32
C TYR A 967 -2.04 43.46 38.05
N ALA A 968 -3.36 43.46 38.10
CA ALA A 968 -4.17 44.44 38.81
C ALA A 968 -5.26 43.75 39.62
N THR A 969 -5.90 44.47 40.54
CA THR A 969 -7.05 43.94 41.28
C THR A 969 -8.34 44.62 40.84
N ILE A 970 -9.38 43.83 40.62
CA ILE A 970 -10.74 44.33 40.40
C ILE A 970 -11.62 43.84 41.54
N THR A 971 -12.16 44.78 42.27
CA THR A 971 -13.06 44.55 43.38
C THR A 971 -14.47 44.93 42.97
N THR A 972 -15.38 43.96 42.89
CA THR A 972 -16.78 44.18 42.54
C THR A 972 -17.68 43.97 43.76
N GLU A 973 -18.48 44.99 44.06
CA GLU A 973 -19.43 45.02 45.17
C GLU A 973 -20.86 45.11 44.64
N GLY A 974 -21.74 44.24 45.16
CA GLY A 974 -23.17 44.22 44.85
C GLY A 974 -23.95 43.35 45.83
N ASN A 975 -25.13 43.80 46.27
CA ASN A 975 -26.01 43.11 47.22
C ASN A 975 -25.32 42.65 48.52
N GLY A 976 -24.50 43.52 49.11
CA GLY A 976 -23.78 43.25 50.37
C GLY A 976 -22.63 42.25 50.25
N ARG A 977 -22.27 41.81 49.04
CA ARG A 977 -21.11 40.94 48.77
C ARG A 977 -20.03 41.69 48.02
N LYS A 978 -18.79 41.46 48.43
CA LYS A 978 -17.56 42.00 47.84
C LYS A 978 -16.73 40.85 47.27
N LEU A 979 -16.36 40.94 46.01
CA LEU A 979 -15.54 39.96 45.31
C LEU A 979 -14.33 40.66 44.68
N THR A 980 -13.14 40.36 45.18
CA THR A 980 -11.87 40.86 44.65
C THR A 980 -11.20 39.77 43.82
N ASN A 981 -10.91 40.08 42.56
CA ASN A 981 -10.20 39.20 41.63
C ASN A 981 -8.92 39.87 41.15
N THR A 982 -7.87 39.09 40.92
CA THR A 982 -6.68 39.56 40.23
C THR A 982 -6.86 39.35 38.73
N VAL A 983 -6.63 40.41 37.94
CA VAL A 983 -6.66 40.37 36.47
C VAL A 983 -5.27 40.61 35.90
N LYS A 984 -4.96 39.93 34.80
CA LYS A 984 -3.72 40.14 34.06
C LYS A 984 -3.99 41.10 32.91
N PHE A 985 -3.19 42.15 32.83
CA PHE A 985 -3.08 43.02 31.67
C PHE A 985 -2.06 42.46 30.68
N THR A 986 -2.42 42.48 29.40
CA THR A 986 -1.54 42.13 28.30
C THR A 986 -1.80 43.10 27.15
N ASP A 987 -0.74 43.72 26.66
CA ASP A 987 -0.75 44.86 25.75
C ASP A 987 -1.68 45.99 26.22
N GLY A 988 -1.62 46.30 27.52
CA GLY A 988 -2.44 47.35 28.12
C GLY A 988 -3.90 47.00 28.32
N LYS A 989 -4.35 45.77 28.04
CA LYS A 989 -5.77 45.36 28.15
C LYS A 989 -5.98 44.21 29.11
N ALA A 990 -7.10 44.25 29.84
CA ALA A 990 -7.57 43.14 30.67
C ALA A 990 -9.09 42.97 30.56
N GLN A 991 -9.55 41.72 30.70
CA GLN A 991 -10.98 41.39 30.75
C GLN A 991 -11.28 40.39 31.86
N ILE A 992 -12.45 40.53 32.48
CA ILE A 992 -12.98 39.57 33.44
C ILE A 992 -14.49 39.41 33.27
N GLU A 993 -14.97 38.16 33.28
CA GLU A 993 -16.38 37.81 33.12
C GLU A 993 -16.96 37.31 34.46
N TYR A 994 -18.18 37.75 34.79
CA TYR A 994 -18.93 37.30 35.96
C TYR A 994 -20.21 36.56 35.55
N THR A 995 -20.54 35.48 36.26
CA THR A 995 -21.81 34.74 36.11
C THR A 995 -22.74 34.98 37.29
N ALA A 996 -24.04 35.06 37.03
CA ALA A 996 -25.05 35.51 37.99
C ALA A 996 -25.19 34.70 39.28
N GLY A 997 -24.72 33.44 39.32
CA GLY A 997 -24.78 32.61 40.52
C GLY A 997 -23.92 33.13 41.69
N ARG A 998 -22.96 34.04 41.44
CA ARG A 998 -22.03 34.52 42.48
C ARG A 998 -22.59 35.64 43.37
N PHE A 999 -23.58 36.39 42.88
CA PHE A 999 -24.23 37.48 43.61
C PHE A 999 -25.73 37.17 43.69
N ALA A 1000 -26.16 36.55 44.80
CA ALA A 1000 -27.52 36.05 44.96
C ALA A 1000 -28.60 37.12 44.71
N ASN A 1001 -29.53 36.83 43.80
CA ASN A 1001 -30.69 37.60 43.36
C ASN A 1001 -30.41 38.90 42.56
N TRP A 1002 -31.09 39.03 41.42
CA TRP A 1002 -30.99 40.15 40.49
C TRP A 1002 -31.91 41.29 40.93
N ARG A 1003 -31.32 42.43 41.33
CA ARG A 1003 -31.76 43.86 41.34
C ARG A 1003 -30.92 44.55 42.45
N LYS A 1004 -30.24 45.70 42.29
CA LYS A 1004 -30.28 46.71 41.20
C LYS A 1004 -29.00 47.55 40.96
N GLU A 1005 -27.88 47.43 41.69
CA GLU A 1005 -26.64 48.20 41.40
C GLU A 1005 -25.35 47.44 41.77
N PHE A 1006 -24.33 47.53 40.93
CA PHE A 1006 -22.98 47.03 41.17
C PHE A 1006 -21.97 48.17 41.06
N THR A 1007 -20.93 48.13 41.90
CA THR A 1007 -19.74 48.99 41.77
C THR A 1007 -18.51 48.10 41.59
N SER A 1008 -17.78 48.27 40.51
CA SER A 1008 -16.48 47.63 40.33
C SER A 1008 -15.38 48.68 40.44
N THR A 1009 -14.36 48.41 41.24
CA THR A 1009 -13.17 49.25 41.41
C THR A 1009 -11.95 48.49 40.91
N LEU A 1010 -11.28 49.03 39.90
CA LEU A 1010 -9.98 48.58 39.42
C LEU A 1010 -8.89 49.36 40.15
N ASN A 1011 -7.96 48.65 40.79
CA ASN A 1011 -6.79 49.22 41.44
C ASN A 1011 -5.51 48.70 40.74
N ILE A 1012 -4.72 49.64 40.22
CA ILE A 1012 -3.39 49.40 39.66
C ILE A 1012 -2.40 50.26 40.46
N TYR A 1013 -1.55 49.62 41.26
CA TYR A 1013 -0.52 50.29 42.07
C TYR A 1013 -1.02 51.45 42.96
N GLY A 1014 -2.24 51.33 43.50
CA GLY A 1014 -2.82 52.36 44.38
C GLY A 1014 -3.67 53.41 43.65
N GLU A 1015 -3.59 53.49 42.32
CA GLU A 1015 -4.51 54.28 41.51
C GLU A 1015 -5.80 53.50 41.28
N GLU A 1016 -6.93 54.09 41.67
CA GLU A 1016 -8.24 53.45 41.60
C GLU A 1016 -9.17 54.16 40.61
N THR A 1017 -9.88 53.38 39.80
CA THR A 1017 -11.07 53.86 39.09
C THR A 1017 -12.23 52.92 39.34
N SER A 1018 -13.43 53.50 39.46
CA SER A 1018 -14.65 52.73 39.71
C SER A 1018 -15.70 52.99 38.64
N ILE A 1019 -16.45 51.96 38.30
CA ILE A 1019 -17.66 52.08 37.47
C ILE A 1019 -18.86 51.54 38.24
N LYS A 1020 -19.95 52.31 38.23
CA LYS A 1020 -21.26 51.88 38.71
C LYS A 1020 -22.13 51.48 37.54
N TYR A 1021 -22.82 50.35 37.67
CA TYR A 1021 -23.74 49.87 36.64
C TYR A 1021 -24.91 49.11 37.26
N SER A 1022 -26.07 49.24 36.63
CA SER A 1022 -27.31 48.57 37.01
C SER A 1022 -27.78 47.64 35.88
N TYR A 1023 -28.51 46.60 36.25
CA TYR A 1023 -29.16 45.68 35.32
C TYR A 1023 -30.67 45.77 35.52
N ASN A 1024 -31.43 46.05 34.46
CA ASN A 1024 -32.89 46.19 34.50
C ASN A 1024 -33.62 44.89 34.17
#